data_AF-A0A4Q8BE17-F1
#
_entry.id   AF-A0A4Q8BE17-F1
#
_cell.length_a   1.000
_cell.length_b   1.000
_cell.length_c   1.000
_cell.angle_alpha   90.00
_cell.angle_beta   90.00
_cell.angle_gamma   90.00
#
_symmetry.space_group_name_H-M   'P 1'
#
loop_
_entity.id
_entity.type
_entity.pdbx_description
1 polymer ?
#
loop_
_entity_poly.entity_id
_entity_poly.type
_entity_poly.pdbx_seq_one_letter_code
_entity_poly.pdbx_strand_id
1 'polypeptide(L)'
;MTATSRRPTPADPMPDARTRPGVSSGACRDMPPELGPDAIGVLEGRTFMFSDARGDVPRGSIGGLVHDDTRFLNQWELTIDDAPLLVLSSGTVDAYSAAFFLANSDLPHLPANRVGVRRQRFVGDGLYERVELRYFGIEPVSFRLRVAVGTDFADLFEIKESGRDRAPDIIRQHEPDGSALGFGYRNGSYAASVRVEADPPADLVDGDALVWDVCLERGQQWSCELQVPLRCGEEDYRPAVRGFGEAFDHGPEDPSTRWAAEKPHLHTDVDLLRDVYHRSAVDLVSMRIEKTIAGEPVVLLAAGLPWFLTTFGRDTVITAYQTVTCGPDVARGALIVLATHQAKGFNDFTDEEPGKIFHEYRSGELTQLGLKPYHPYYGSADTTALWLILLSEYWRWTGDADLVRRLRGNAEAALRWIDHYGDRDGDGYVEYATRSTQGLGNQCWRDSPDGVQYADGRIPVLPIATCEVQGYTYDAKLRMAELAEGLWQDPAMAQRLRADAARLCEQFNRDYWIPERGGYYAVGLDGDKRPIDSMTSNMGHLLWSGIVPEERAGQLARHLMSPELFSGWGVRTLSTADVGYNPIGYHVGTVWPHDNSIIAAGLARYGHRDEANRIAMAMLEASRHSEHRLPEAFSGYDRSFGRQPVPYPTACNPQAWASGAPLLFLRTMLGLEPREGELVADAHVPDELGRIRLHHVAALGRRWNVEAAGSDCTVSPAD
;
A
#
# COMPACT_ATOMS: atom_id res chain seq x y z
N MET A 1 12.61 -11.98 -46.67
CA MET A 1 12.44 -12.45 -45.28
C MET A 1 11.73 -11.34 -44.54
N THR A 2 10.41 -11.43 -44.45
CA THR A 2 9.58 -10.52 -43.65
C THR A 2 9.89 -10.77 -42.18
N ALA A 3 10.37 -9.76 -41.46
CA ALA A 3 10.50 -9.83 -40.01
C ALA A 3 9.11 -10.10 -39.44
N THR A 4 8.90 -11.28 -38.85
CA THR A 4 7.69 -11.60 -38.09
C THR A 4 7.64 -10.64 -36.91
N SER A 5 6.62 -9.78 -36.85
CA SER A 5 6.42 -8.89 -35.70
C SER A 5 6.30 -9.72 -34.43
N ARG A 6 7.02 -9.32 -33.38
CA ARG A 6 6.95 -9.98 -32.08
C ARG A 6 5.57 -9.66 -31.48
N ARG A 7 4.85 -10.68 -30.98
CA ARG A 7 3.53 -10.45 -30.37
C ARG A 7 3.68 -9.72 -29.02
N PRO A 8 2.77 -8.80 -28.67
CA PRO A 8 2.75 -8.14 -27.37
C PRO A 8 2.63 -9.12 -26.21
N THR A 9 3.36 -8.85 -25.14
CA THR A 9 3.31 -9.60 -23.86
C THR A 9 3.27 -8.59 -22.70
N PRO A 10 2.88 -8.97 -21.47
CA PRO A 10 2.99 -8.06 -20.32
C PRO A 10 4.41 -7.52 -20.08
N ALA A 11 5.44 -8.30 -20.36
CA ALA A 11 6.83 -7.85 -20.23
C ALA A 11 7.27 -6.89 -21.34
N ASP A 12 6.62 -6.96 -22.51
CA ASP A 12 6.87 -6.10 -23.66
C ASP A 12 5.54 -5.83 -24.41
N PRO A 13 4.69 -4.93 -23.87
CA PRO A 13 3.34 -4.71 -24.42
C PRO A 13 3.36 -3.94 -25.75
N MET A 14 4.47 -3.28 -26.09
CA MET A 14 4.60 -2.44 -27.29
C MET A 14 5.88 -2.79 -28.09
N PRO A 15 5.98 -4.01 -28.63
CA PRO A 15 7.21 -4.52 -29.24
C PRO A 15 7.64 -3.78 -30.52
N ASP A 16 6.70 -3.12 -31.21
CA ASP A 16 6.95 -2.36 -32.44
C ASP A 16 7.19 -0.85 -32.18
N ALA A 17 7.12 -0.40 -30.92
CA ALA A 17 7.39 0.99 -30.57
C ALA A 17 8.92 1.25 -30.59
N ARG A 18 9.38 2.10 -31.53
CA ARG A 18 10.82 2.42 -31.74
C ARG A 18 11.52 3.14 -30.59
N THR A 19 10.82 3.40 -29.48
CA THR A 19 11.30 4.22 -28.36
C THR A 19 10.79 3.67 -27.04
N ARG A 20 11.55 2.74 -26.46
CA ARG A 20 11.58 2.55 -25.01
C ARG A 20 13.05 2.52 -24.58
N PRO A 21 13.47 3.32 -23.58
CA PRO A 21 14.52 2.87 -22.67
C PRO A 21 14.05 1.52 -22.11
N GLY A 22 14.89 0.49 -22.14
CA GLY A 22 14.47 -0.88 -21.90
C GLY A 22 13.64 -1.01 -20.62
N VAL A 23 12.46 -1.62 -20.72
CA VAL A 23 11.75 -2.12 -19.54
C VAL A 23 12.60 -3.29 -19.02
N SER A 24 13.38 -3.04 -17.96
CA SER A 24 14.22 -4.07 -17.38
C SER A 24 13.33 -5.14 -16.74
N SER A 25 13.62 -6.40 -17.03
CA SER A 25 13.07 -7.57 -16.36
C SER A 25 13.05 -7.39 -14.84
N GLY A 26 11.92 -7.66 -14.20
CA GLY A 26 11.60 -7.35 -12.80
C GLY A 26 12.36 -8.10 -11.71
N ALA A 27 13.66 -8.43 -11.88
CA ALA A 27 14.41 -9.20 -10.88
C ALA A 27 15.81 -8.66 -10.50
N CYS A 28 16.32 -7.60 -11.12
CA CYS A 28 17.54 -6.93 -10.67
C CYS A 28 17.60 -5.55 -11.31
N ARG A 29 17.28 -4.52 -10.54
CA ARG A 29 17.36 -3.12 -10.97
C ARG A 29 18.72 -2.55 -10.57
N ASP A 30 19.29 -1.71 -11.43
CA ASP A 30 20.22 -0.64 -11.02
C ASP A 30 19.44 0.42 -10.22
N MET A 31 18.77 0.01 -9.13
CA MET A 31 18.22 0.98 -8.18
C MET A 31 19.40 1.76 -7.60
N PRO A 32 19.21 3.05 -7.26
CA PRO A 32 20.16 3.72 -6.40
C PRO A 32 20.41 2.88 -5.13
N PRO A 33 21.59 2.98 -4.49
CA PRO A 33 21.89 2.20 -3.29
C PRO A 33 20.75 2.25 -2.27
N GLU A 34 20.29 1.06 -1.88
CA GLU A 34 19.31 0.91 -0.78
C GLU A 34 19.95 1.36 0.54
N LEU A 35 19.11 1.85 1.46
CA LEU A 35 19.53 2.32 2.79
C LEU A 35 19.83 1.16 3.78
N GLY A 36 19.72 -0.08 3.30
CA GLY A 36 19.89 -1.29 4.10
C GLY A 36 18.62 -1.71 4.85
N PRO A 37 18.66 -2.88 5.53
CA PRO A 37 17.49 -3.46 6.21
C PRO A 37 17.04 -2.67 7.44
N ASP A 38 17.91 -1.83 8.00
CA ASP A 38 17.62 -1.00 9.18
C ASP A 38 17.17 0.43 8.78
N ALA A 39 16.75 0.61 7.52
CA ALA A 39 16.24 1.88 7.05
C ALA A 39 14.97 2.29 7.82
N ILE A 40 14.87 3.58 8.13
CA ILE A 40 13.79 4.15 8.92
C ILE A 40 12.96 5.07 8.03
N GLY A 41 11.67 4.78 7.95
CA GLY A 41 10.67 5.59 7.27
C GLY A 41 9.65 6.14 8.26
N VAL A 42 9.41 7.44 8.19
CA VAL A 42 8.32 8.12 8.93
C VAL A 42 7.47 8.90 7.94
N LEU A 43 6.16 8.98 8.20
CA LEU A 43 5.18 9.62 7.33
C LEU A 43 4.05 10.28 8.12
N GLU A 44 3.48 11.32 7.53
CA GLU A 44 2.18 11.87 7.92
C GLU A 44 1.50 12.43 6.67
N GLY A 45 0.33 11.89 6.34
CA GLY A 45 -0.40 12.29 5.14
C GLY A 45 0.38 12.01 3.85
N ARG A 46 0.77 13.09 3.16
CA ARG A 46 1.42 13.05 1.83
C ARG A 46 2.93 13.28 1.89
N THR A 47 3.48 13.49 3.08
CA THR A 47 4.90 13.73 3.31
C THR A 47 5.54 12.55 4.03
N PHE A 48 6.74 12.19 3.61
CA PHE A 48 7.55 11.19 4.30
C PHE A 48 9.04 11.50 4.24
N MET A 49 9.78 10.97 5.22
CA MET A 49 11.23 10.96 5.23
C MET A 49 11.73 9.51 5.32
N PHE A 50 12.62 9.12 4.41
CA PHE A 50 13.24 7.79 4.40
C PHE A 50 14.76 7.92 4.51
N SER A 51 15.35 7.34 5.56
CA SER A 51 16.77 7.48 5.92
C SER A 51 17.38 6.17 6.43
N ASP A 52 18.71 6.11 6.56
CA ASP A 52 19.39 4.99 7.19
C ASP A 52 19.18 4.96 8.72
N ALA A 53 19.80 4.00 9.40
CA ALA A 53 19.74 3.86 10.86
C ALA A 53 20.43 4.99 11.65
N ARG A 54 21.23 5.85 11.00
CA ARG A 54 21.76 7.09 11.61
C ARG A 54 20.76 8.23 11.53
N GLY A 55 19.72 8.08 10.71
CA GLY A 55 18.85 9.17 10.29
C GLY A 55 19.41 9.93 9.10
N ASP A 56 20.48 9.43 8.48
CA ASP A 56 21.12 10.09 7.36
C ASP A 56 20.48 9.70 6.03
N VAL A 57 20.47 10.64 5.09
CA VAL A 57 20.17 10.38 3.69
C VAL A 57 21.47 10.58 2.92
N PRO A 58 22.21 9.51 2.59
CA PRO A 58 23.40 9.62 1.78
C PRO A 58 23.05 10.09 0.37
N ARG A 59 23.86 10.99 -0.16
CA ARG A 59 23.67 11.48 -1.54
C ARG A 59 23.68 10.32 -2.53
N GLY A 60 22.69 10.30 -3.42
CA GLY A 60 22.55 9.25 -4.44
C GLY A 60 21.88 7.97 -3.93
N SER A 61 21.48 7.90 -2.66
CA SER A 61 20.60 6.82 -2.18
C SER A 61 19.15 7.02 -2.65
N ILE A 62 18.33 6.00 -2.40
CA ILE A 62 16.86 6.07 -2.57
C ILE A 62 16.16 6.92 -1.48
N GLY A 63 16.88 7.33 -0.44
CA GLY A 63 16.31 8.10 0.68
C GLY A 63 15.93 9.53 0.31
N GLY A 64 15.26 10.20 1.25
CA GLY A 64 14.94 11.61 1.14
C GLY A 64 13.64 12.05 1.83
N LEU A 65 13.45 13.37 1.88
CA LEU A 65 12.20 14.00 2.24
C LEU A 65 11.38 14.18 0.97
N VAL A 66 10.22 13.54 0.92
CA VAL A 66 9.35 13.54 -0.25
C VAL A 66 7.97 14.05 0.16
N HIS A 67 7.42 14.92 -0.66
CA HIS A 67 6.05 15.42 -0.54
C HIS A 67 5.44 15.48 -1.94
N ASP A 68 4.21 15.00 -2.11
CA ASP A 68 3.49 15.04 -3.38
C ASP A 68 4.28 14.49 -4.57
N ASP A 69 4.77 13.26 -4.41
CA ASP A 69 5.59 12.54 -5.40
C ASP A 69 6.88 13.29 -5.80
N THR A 70 7.35 14.26 -5.02
CA THR A 70 8.57 15.04 -5.30
C THR A 70 9.55 14.98 -4.14
N ARG A 71 10.81 14.61 -4.42
CA ARG A 71 11.89 14.60 -3.42
C ARG A 71 12.49 15.99 -3.24
N PHE A 72 12.20 16.61 -2.10
CA PHE A 72 12.74 17.92 -1.73
C PHE A 72 14.16 17.82 -1.19
N LEU A 73 14.45 16.80 -0.36
CA LEU A 73 15.80 16.55 0.15
C LEU A 73 16.31 15.20 -0.35
N ASN A 74 17.46 15.18 -1.01
CA ASN A 74 18.15 13.94 -1.45
C ASN A 74 19.50 13.71 -0.74
N GLN A 75 19.86 14.61 0.17
CA GLN A 75 20.97 14.46 1.09
C GLN A 75 20.63 15.14 2.42
N TRP A 76 20.89 14.45 3.52
CA TRP A 76 20.67 14.92 4.89
C TRP A 76 21.62 14.16 5.81
N GLU A 77 22.85 14.64 5.99
CA GLU A 77 23.90 13.89 6.68
C GLU A 77 24.49 14.69 7.84
N LEU A 78 24.46 14.11 9.05
CA LEU A 78 25.00 14.72 10.27
C LEU A 78 26.38 14.12 10.61
N THR A 79 27.40 14.97 10.71
CA THR A 79 28.78 14.55 11.00
C THR A 79 29.43 15.38 12.11
N ILE A 80 30.41 14.80 12.79
CA ILE A 80 31.34 15.49 13.70
C ILE A 80 32.73 15.43 13.06
N ASP A 81 33.31 16.61 12.78
CA ASP A 81 34.57 16.77 12.03
C ASP A 81 34.62 15.93 10.75
N ASP A 82 33.53 16.00 9.97
CA ASP A 82 33.35 15.30 8.69
C ASP A 82 33.37 13.76 8.81
N ALA A 83 33.37 13.20 10.02
CA ALA A 83 33.28 11.76 10.27
C ALA A 83 31.83 11.34 10.59
N PRO A 84 31.39 10.15 10.11
CA PRO A 84 30.06 9.64 10.38
C PRO A 84 29.90 9.25 11.85
N LEU A 85 28.67 9.33 12.34
CA LEU A 85 28.31 8.92 13.68
C LEU A 85 28.11 7.40 13.78
N LEU A 86 28.37 6.87 14.98
CA LEU A 86 28.12 5.48 15.35
C LEU A 86 26.68 5.33 15.82
N VAL A 87 25.96 4.34 15.30
CA VAL A 87 24.58 4.03 15.73
C VAL A 87 24.63 3.24 17.05
N LEU A 88 23.95 3.74 18.08
CA LEU A 88 23.71 3.00 19.33
C LEU A 88 22.33 2.33 19.31
N SER A 89 21.31 3.08 18.88
CA SER A 89 19.93 2.61 18.69
C SER A 89 19.17 3.61 17.82
N SER A 90 18.22 3.13 17.04
CA SER A 90 17.33 3.97 16.25
C SER A 90 15.98 3.28 16.06
N GLY A 91 14.91 4.04 15.85
CA GLY A 91 13.60 3.47 15.55
C GLY A 91 12.51 4.51 15.41
N THR A 92 11.39 4.09 14.84
CA THR A 92 10.15 4.86 14.83
C THR A 92 9.57 4.91 16.24
N VAL A 93 9.14 6.10 16.68
CA VAL A 93 8.41 6.26 17.95
C VAL A 93 6.92 6.29 17.67
N ASP A 94 6.51 7.12 16.71
CA ASP A 94 5.19 7.14 16.10
C ASP A 94 5.31 6.93 14.59
N ALA A 95 4.18 6.88 13.87
CA ALA A 95 4.22 6.78 12.41
C ALA A 95 4.90 7.99 11.75
N TYR A 96 4.82 9.16 12.38
CA TYR A 96 5.37 10.43 11.90
C TYR A 96 6.66 10.86 12.62
N SER A 97 7.18 10.06 13.55
CA SER A 97 8.31 10.46 14.39
C SER A 97 9.35 9.34 14.56
N ALA A 98 10.63 9.71 14.61
CA ALA A 98 11.73 8.77 14.82
C ALA A 98 12.80 9.37 15.73
N ALA A 99 13.43 8.50 16.53
CA ALA A 99 14.53 8.87 17.40
C ALA A 99 15.79 8.09 17.04
N PHE A 100 16.92 8.79 17.06
CA PHE A 100 18.24 8.22 16.76
C PHE A 100 19.19 8.55 17.91
N PHE A 101 19.76 7.52 18.51
CA PHE A 101 20.75 7.62 19.57
C PHE A 101 22.09 7.20 19.00
N LEU A 102 23.01 8.15 18.91
CA LEU A 102 24.27 8.02 18.20
C LEU A 102 25.45 8.47 19.09
N ALA A 103 26.66 8.22 18.63
CA ALA A 103 27.88 8.72 19.26
C ALA A 103 28.93 9.12 18.23
N ASN A 104 29.88 9.98 18.62
CA ASN A 104 31.03 10.28 17.78
C ASN A 104 31.88 9.03 17.51
N SER A 105 32.42 8.94 16.29
CA SER A 105 33.46 7.99 15.91
C SER A 105 34.83 8.42 16.46
N ASP A 106 35.85 7.58 16.28
CA ASP A 106 37.21 7.86 16.77
C ASP A 106 37.88 8.94 15.92
N LEU A 107 38.29 10.04 16.56
CA LEU A 107 38.92 11.21 15.93
C LEU A 107 40.25 11.54 16.61
N PRO A 108 41.21 12.19 15.93
CA PRO A 108 42.54 12.47 16.48
C PRO A 108 42.57 13.20 17.83
N HIS A 109 41.55 14.02 18.11
CA HIS A 109 41.44 14.83 19.33
C HIS A 109 40.18 14.51 20.15
N LEU A 110 39.37 13.53 19.72
CA LEU A 110 38.13 13.15 20.36
C LEU A 110 37.95 11.63 20.24
N PRO A 111 38.28 10.85 21.29
CA PRO A 111 38.08 9.40 21.28
C PRO A 111 36.61 9.03 21.05
N ALA A 112 36.35 7.87 20.44
CA ALA A 112 35.00 7.37 20.21
C ALA A 112 34.14 7.33 21.50
N ASN A 113 32.82 7.49 21.34
CA ASN A 113 31.84 7.39 22.43
C ASN A 113 32.04 8.41 23.57
N ARG A 114 32.46 9.63 23.23
CA ARG A 114 32.65 10.75 24.18
C ARG A 114 31.60 11.85 24.03
N VAL A 115 30.99 11.99 22.87
CA VAL A 115 29.83 12.84 22.61
C VAL A 115 28.66 11.92 22.26
N GLY A 116 27.65 11.90 23.13
CA GLY A 116 26.37 11.29 22.81
C GLY A 116 25.54 12.27 21.98
N VAL A 117 24.91 11.76 20.93
CA VAL A 117 24.09 12.53 20.00
C VAL A 117 22.69 11.95 19.99
N ARG A 118 21.68 12.80 20.16
CA ARG A 118 20.27 12.44 20.03
C ARG A 118 19.65 13.24 18.91
N ARG A 119 19.08 12.56 17.91
CA ARG A 119 18.24 13.18 16.87
C ARG A 119 16.79 12.82 17.10
N GLN A 120 15.94 13.81 16.96
CA GLN A 120 14.51 13.75 17.23
C GLN A 120 13.80 14.29 16.00
N ARG A 121 13.23 13.40 15.18
CA ARG A 121 12.67 13.74 13.86
C ARG A 121 11.16 13.63 13.86
N PHE A 122 10.50 14.59 13.20
CA PHE A 122 9.06 14.64 12.97
C PHE A 122 8.76 15.04 11.52
N VAL A 123 7.80 14.37 10.89
CA VAL A 123 7.29 14.71 9.55
C VAL A 123 5.80 15.04 9.61
N GLY A 124 5.35 15.85 8.65
CA GLY A 124 4.00 16.41 8.55
C GLY A 124 3.92 17.32 7.33
N ASP A 125 3.51 18.56 7.52
CA ASP A 125 3.63 19.61 6.50
C ASP A 125 5.07 20.14 6.37
N GLY A 126 6.04 19.23 6.26
CA GLY A 126 7.48 19.50 6.27
C GLY A 126 8.24 18.53 7.16
N LEU A 127 9.48 18.90 7.50
CA LEU A 127 10.33 18.14 8.41
C LEU A 127 10.77 19.04 9.57
N TYR A 128 10.65 18.55 10.80
CA TYR A 128 11.26 19.14 11.98
C TYR A 128 12.26 18.15 12.58
N GLU A 129 13.47 18.61 12.88
CA GLU A 129 14.48 17.79 13.54
C GLU A 129 15.18 18.56 14.65
N ARG A 130 15.25 17.97 15.84
CA ARG A 130 16.05 18.47 16.95
C ARG A 130 17.27 17.59 17.15
N VAL A 131 18.45 18.22 17.19
CA VAL A 131 19.74 17.56 17.44
C VAL A 131 20.26 18.00 18.79
N GLU A 132 20.64 17.06 19.64
CA GLU A 132 21.19 17.32 20.96
C GLU A 132 22.50 16.56 21.15
N LEU A 133 23.49 17.25 21.69
CA LEU A 133 24.80 16.73 22.02
C LEU A 133 24.99 16.74 23.53
N ARG A 134 25.66 15.72 24.06
CA ARG A 134 26.12 15.69 25.44
C ARG A 134 27.53 15.15 25.53
N TYR A 135 28.41 15.88 26.20
CA TYR A 135 29.80 15.49 26.36
C TYR A 135 30.06 14.70 27.65
N PHE A 136 30.75 13.57 27.52
CA PHE A 136 31.05 12.62 28.60
C PHE A 136 32.56 12.44 28.86
N GLY A 137 33.42 13.24 28.22
CA GLY A 137 34.85 13.22 28.50
C GLY A 137 35.26 14.02 29.73
N ILE A 138 36.57 14.17 29.92
CA ILE A 138 37.17 14.84 31.08
C ILE A 138 37.63 16.25 30.72
N GLU A 139 38.46 16.38 29.68
CA GLU A 139 39.00 17.65 29.21
C GLU A 139 37.99 18.35 28.28
N PRO A 140 37.94 19.68 28.23
CA PRO A 140 37.14 20.40 27.24
C PRO A 140 37.48 19.96 25.80
N VAL A 141 36.46 19.89 24.94
CA VAL A 141 36.65 19.56 23.53
C VAL A 141 36.02 20.63 22.63
N SER A 142 36.64 20.85 21.47
CA SER A 142 36.06 21.63 20.39
C SER A 142 36.06 20.79 19.12
N PHE A 143 34.95 20.80 18.39
CA PHE A 143 34.76 20.07 17.13
C PHE A 143 33.72 20.79 16.26
N ARG A 144 33.68 20.47 14.97
CA ARG A 144 32.66 20.98 14.05
C ARG A 144 31.49 20.01 13.94
N LEU A 145 30.29 20.49 14.21
CA LEU A 145 29.07 19.78 13.85
C LEU A 145 28.64 20.25 12.46
N ARG A 146 28.44 19.32 11.51
CA ARG A 146 28.04 19.63 10.14
C ARG A 146 26.78 18.89 9.77
N VAL A 147 25.79 19.61 9.22
CA VAL A 147 24.62 19.06 8.54
C VAL A 147 24.75 19.35 7.05
N ALA A 148 25.05 18.33 6.25
CA ALA A 148 25.09 18.45 4.79
C ALA A 148 23.68 18.26 4.22
N VAL A 149 23.25 19.20 3.38
CA VAL A 149 21.92 19.23 2.76
C VAL A 149 22.08 19.15 1.25
N GLY A 150 21.21 18.38 0.60
CA GLY A 150 21.13 18.32 -0.85
C GLY A 150 19.69 18.24 -1.32
N THR A 151 19.46 18.80 -2.50
CA THR A 151 18.16 18.82 -3.15
C THR A 151 18.30 18.35 -4.60
N ASP A 152 17.26 17.70 -5.12
CA ASP A 152 17.13 17.40 -6.55
C ASP A 152 15.74 17.66 -7.13
N PHE A 153 14.69 17.77 -6.32
CA PHE A 153 13.31 17.91 -6.80
C PHE A 153 12.93 16.81 -7.80
N ALA A 154 13.50 15.61 -7.62
CA ALA A 154 13.21 14.47 -8.48
C ALA A 154 11.76 14.02 -8.28
N ASP A 155 11.07 13.73 -9.39
CA ASP A 155 9.78 13.06 -9.34
C ASP A 155 10.00 11.62 -8.84
N LEU A 156 9.02 11.07 -8.14
CA LEU A 156 9.05 9.72 -7.58
C LEU A 156 9.47 8.65 -8.59
N PHE A 157 9.04 8.76 -9.85
CA PHE A 157 9.41 7.82 -10.91
C PHE A 157 10.92 7.88 -11.21
N GLU A 158 11.54 9.05 -11.10
CA GLU A 158 12.95 9.27 -11.37
C GLU A 158 13.87 8.90 -10.21
N ILE A 159 13.35 8.91 -8.97
CA ILE A 159 14.07 8.35 -7.82
C ILE A 159 14.36 6.86 -8.07
N LYS A 160 13.44 6.15 -8.74
CA LYS A 160 13.56 4.70 -9.01
C LYS A 160 14.36 4.38 -10.27
N GLU A 161 14.34 5.24 -11.28
CA GLU A 161 14.83 4.92 -12.65
C GLU A 161 16.08 5.70 -13.09
N SER A 162 16.82 6.32 -12.16
CA SER A 162 17.89 7.28 -12.47
C SER A 162 17.41 8.41 -13.37
N GLY A 163 16.89 9.47 -12.75
CA GLY A 163 16.35 10.64 -13.44
C GLY A 163 17.37 11.53 -14.16
N ARG A 164 16.83 12.59 -14.79
CA ARG A 164 17.66 13.67 -15.34
C ARG A 164 18.40 14.43 -14.23
N ASP A 165 19.56 14.97 -14.56
CA ASP A 165 20.27 15.91 -13.68
C ASP A 165 19.57 17.27 -13.70
N ARG A 166 19.02 17.67 -12.54
CA ARG A 166 18.35 18.96 -12.31
C ARG A 166 19.25 19.99 -11.66
N ALA A 167 20.48 19.64 -11.29
CA ALA A 167 21.38 20.54 -10.57
C ALA A 167 21.56 21.93 -11.24
N PRO A 168 21.60 22.06 -12.58
CA PRO A 168 21.66 23.36 -13.25
C PRO A 168 20.41 24.23 -13.09
N ASP A 169 19.24 23.62 -12.88
CA ASP A 169 17.94 24.29 -12.80
C ASP A 169 17.56 24.68 -11.36
N ILE A 170 18.37 24.27 -10.37
CA ILE A 170 18.15 24.56 -8.95
C ILE A 170 18.81 25.88 -8.57
N ILE A 171 17.96 26.85 -8.19
CA ILE A 171 18.38 28.14 -7.65
C ILE A 171 18.68 27.98 -6.16
N ARG A 172 19.88 28.41 -5.75
CA ARG A 172 20.34 28.38 -4.35
C ARG A 172 20.37 29.78 -3.77
N GLN A 173 19.76 29.96 -2.60
CA GLN A 173 19.69 31.23 -1.87
C GLN A 173 19.88 30.96 -0.39
N HIS A 174 21.14 30.98 0.05
CA HIS A 174 21.52 30.74 1.45
C HIS A 174 21.62 32.06 2.20
N GLU A 175 21.19 32.06 3.46
CA GLU A 175 21.31 33.23 4.32
C GLU A 175 22.75 33.30 4.85
N PRO A 176 23.47 34.43 4.65
CA PRO A 176 24.87 34.56 5.05
C PRO A 176 25.12 34.48 6.56
N ASP A 177 24.07 34.67 7.36
CA ASP A 177 24.11 34.60 8.83
C ASP A 177 23.93 33.17 9.37
N GLY A 178 23.84 32.17 8.49
CA GLY A 178 23.68 30.77 8.87
C GLY A 178 22.28 30.39 9.35
N SER A 179 21.31 31.29 9.26
CA SER A 179 19.93 31.03 9.71
C SER A 179 19.15 30.10 8.79
N ALA A 180 19.49 30.05 7.50
CA ALA A 180 18.83 29.14 6.57
C ALA A 180 19.60 28.82 5.28
N LEU A 181 19.30 27.65 4.71
CA LEU A 181 19.61 27.29 3.31
C LEU A 181 18.32 27.29 2.48
N GLY A 182 18.35 27.87 1.28
CA GLY A 182 17.18 27.98 0.41
C GLY A 182 17.42 27.37 -0.96
N PHE A 183 16.46 26.57 -1.44
CA PHE A 183 16.51 25.91 -2.75
C PHE A 183 15.18 26.08 -3.49
N GLY A 184 15.23 26.47 -4.75
CA GLY A 184 14.07 26.61 -5.61
C GLY A 184 14.26 25.94 -6.96
N TYR A 185 13.18 25.36 -7.49
CA TYR A 185 13.14 24.67 -8.76
C TYR A 185 11.86 25.04 -9.53
N ARG A 186 11.99 25.17 -10.84
CA ARG A 186 10.87 25.46 -11.75
C ARG A 186 11.09 24.80 -13.09
N ASN A 187 10.07 24.14 -13.61
CA ASN A 187 10.03 23.61 -14.97
C ASN A 187 8.61 23.68 -15.53
N GLY A 188 8.43 24.51 -16.56
CA GLY A 188 7.10 24.80 -17.09
C GLY A 188 6.18 25.38 -16.02
N SER A 189 5.02 24.75 -15.82
CA SER A 189 4.04 25.11 -14.79
C SER A 189 4.38 24.56 -13.40
N TYR A 190 5.30 23.61 -13.30
CA TYR A 190 5.68 23.00 -12.03
C TYR A 190 6.71 23.88 -11.31
N ALA A 191 6.49 24.10 -10.01
CA ALA A 191 7.40 24.85 -9.15
C ALA A 191 7.42 24.23 -7.75
N ALA A 192 8.62 24.12 -7.18
CA ALA A 192 8.84 23.61 -5.84
C ALA A 192 9.99 24.38 -5.17
N SER A 193 9.92 24.57 -3.87
CA SER A 193 11.04 25.11 -3.09
C SER A 193 11.07 24.50 -1.69
N VAL A 194 12.26 24.46 -1.11
CA VAL A 194 12.50 24.05 0.28
C VAL A 194 13.45 25.03 0.93
N ARG A 195 13.20 25.32 2.20
CA ARG A 195 14.10 26.07 3.07
C ARG A 195 14.47 25.17 4.24
N VAL A 196 15.73 25.20 4.67
CA VAL A 196 16.20 24.54 5.89
C VAL A 196 16.59 25.65 6.85
N GLU A 197 15.76 25.90 7.85
CA GLU A 197 15.92 26.93 8.87
C GLU A 197 16.56 26.33 10.12
N ALA A 198 17.50 27.05 10.73
CA ALA A 198 18.28 26.58 11.87
C ALA A 198 18.22 27.54 13.06
N ASP A 199 17.99 26.98 14.25
CA ASP A 199 18.06 27.69 15.53
C ASP A 199 18.87 26.89 16.57
N PRO A 200 19.99 27.42 17.12
CA PRO A 200 20.62 28.68 16.72
C PRO A 200 21.13 28.65 15.28
N PRO A 201 21.29 29.82 14.62
CA PRO A 201 21.94 29.91 13.32
C PRO A 201 23.31 29.22 13.31
N ALA A 202 23.69 28.67 12.17
CA ALA A 202 25.02 28.09 11.98
C ALA A 202 26.11 29.17 12.03
N ASP A 203 27.27 28.83 12.58
CA ASP A 203 28.43 29.73 12.60
C ASP A 203 29.01 29.94 11.18
N LEU A 204 28.80 28.97 10.29
CA LEU A 204 29.25 29.00 8.90
C LEU A 204 28.27 28.25 7.98
N VAL A 205 28.06 28.82 6.79
CA VAL A 205 27.51 28.10 5.62
C VAL A 205 28.66 27.68 4.71
N ASP A 206 28.85 26.37 4.54
CA ASP A 206 29.91 25.79 3.69
C ASP A 206 29.32 24.97 2.54
N GLY A 207 29.16 25.61 1.38
CA GLY A 207 28.42 25.07 0.26
C GLY A 207 26.93 24.95 0.61
N ASP A 208 26.38 23.75 0.49
CA ASP A 208 25.01 23.42 0.86
C ASP A 208 24.97 22.76 2.27
N ALA A 209 25.76 23.27 3.23
CA ALA A 209 25.82 22.73 4.59
C ALA A 209 25.81 23.81 5.67
N LEU A 210 25.18 23.46 6.79
CA LEU A 210 25.18 24.25 8.03
C LEU A 210 26.26 23.69 8.97
N VAL A 211 27.13 24.56 9.49
CA VAL A 211 28.26 24.18 10.34
C VAL A 211 28.27 25.00 11.63
N TRP A 212 28.38 24.31 12.76
CA TRP A 212 28.56 24.92 14.09
C TRP A 212 29.91 24.55 14.68
N ASP A 213 30.60 25.53 15.25
CA ASP A 213 31.83 25.35 16.03
C ASP A 213 31.44 25.11 17.50
N VAL A 214 31.37 23.84 17.90
CA VAL A 214 30.86 23.46 19.21
C VAL A 214 32.02 23.27 20.19
N CYS A 215 31.96 23.96 21.33
CA CYS A 215 32.87 23.77 22.45
C CYS A 215 32.12 23.26 23.68
N LEU A 216 32.50 22.10 24.21
CA LEU A 216 31.83 21.46 25.35
C LEU A 216 32.80 21.12 26.46
N GLU A 217 32.41 21.47 27.68
CA GLU A 217 33.01 20.96 28.91
C GLU A 217 32.28 19.71 29.43
N ARG A 218 32.88 19.03 30.41
CA ARG A 218 32.34 17.79 30.99
C ARG A 218 30.87 17.97 31.44
N GLY A 219 29.99 17.15 30.87
CA GLY A 219 28.58 17.10 31.21
C GLY A 219 27.72 18.20 30.58
N GLN A 220 28.31 19.15 29.86
CA GLN A 220 27.56 20.17 29.12
C GLN A 220 26.76 19.56 27.98
N GLN A 221 25.69 20.28 27.63
CA GLN A 221 24.79 19.95 26.54
C GLN A 221 24.77 21.11 25.55
N TRP A 222 24.54 20.77 24.28
CA TRP A 222 24.29 21.71 23.20
C TRP A 222 23.15 21.15 22.35
N SER A 223 22.36 22.03 21.73
CA SER A 223 21.28 21.61 20.86
C SER A 223 21.04 22.61 19.73
N CYS A 224 20.55 22.10 18.60
CA CYS A 224 19.92 22.90 17.56
C CYS A 224 18.61 22.28 17.09
N GLU A 225 17.76 23.13 16.52
CA GLU A 225 16.50 22.79 15.90
C GLU A 225 16.56 23.14 14.41
N LEU A 226 16.08 22.23 13.58
CA LEU A 226 16.03 22.34 12.13
C LEU A 226 14.58 22.26 11.69
N GLN A 227 14.08 23.33 11.06
CA GLN A 227 12.74 23.38 10.46
C GLN A 227 12.87 23.41 8.94
N VAL A 228 12.15 22.52 8.28
CA VAL A 228 12.20 22.36 6.82
C VAL A 228 10.81 22.59 6.24
N PRO A 229 10.38 23.86 6.08
CA PRO A 229 9.17 24.17 5.34
C PRO A 229 9.35 23.90 3.85
N LEU A 230 8.25 23.47 3.22
CA LEU A 230 8.18 23.10 1.82
C LEU A 230 7.19 24.01 1.11
N ARG A 231 7.37 24.18 -0.20
CA ARG A 231 6.38 24.80 -1.07
C ARG A 231 6.23 23.96 -2.32
N CYS A 232 5.00 23.61 -2.66
CA CYS A 232 4.63 22.93 -3.90
C CYS A 232 3.57 23.76 -4.61
N GLY A 233 3.88 24.26 -5.80
CA GLY A 233 3.00 25.19 -6.51
C GLY A 233 2.74 26.49 -5.73
N GLU A 234 1.47 26.71 -5.36
CA GLU A 234 1.02 27.90 -4.61
C GLU A 234 0.84 27.63 -3.10
N GLU A 235 1.02 26.40 -2.66
CA GLU A 235 0.78 25.98 -1.28
C GLU A 235 2.10 25.94 -0.49
N ASP A 236 2.09 26.59 0.67
CA ASP A 236 3.21 26.61 1.62
C ASP A 236 2.88 25.66 2.80
N TYR A 237 3.81 24.76 3.08
CA TYR A 237 3.73 23.73 4.11
C TYR A 237 4.77 24.03 5.18
N ARG A 238 4.34 24.09 6.44
CA ARG A 238 5.22 24.34 7.58
C ARG A 238 5.13 23.22 8.63
N PRO A 239 6.27 22.66 9.06
CA PRO A 239 6.27 21.61 10.06
C PRO A 239 5.76 22.13 11.41
N ALA A 240 4.97 21.32 12.10
CA ALA A 240 4.62 21.58 13.49
C ALA A 240 5.80 21.18 14.40
N VAL A 241 6.20 22.06 15.32
CA VAL A 241 7.17 21.74 16.37
C VAL A 241 6.49 20.85 17.42
N ARG A 242 7.05 19.67 17.69
CA ARG A 242 6.47 18.66 18.59
C ARG A 242 7.52 18.16 19.60
N GLY A 243 7.12 17.99 20.87
CA GLY A 243 7.93 17.35 21.90
C GLY A 243 7.77 15.83 21.91
N PHE A 244 8.87 15.08 22.11
CA PHE A 244 8.78 13.63 22.30
C PHE A 244 8.01 13.27 23.58
N GLY A 245 6.96 12.46 23.44
CA GLY A 245 6.13 12.00 24.55
C GLY A 245 4.99 12.96 24.93
N GLU A 246 4.84 14.08 24.23
CA GLU A 246 3.64 14.91 24.34
C GLU A 246 2.55 14.29 23.47
N ALA A 247 1.41 13.93 24.09
CA ALA A 247 0.24 13.52 23.34
C ALA A 247 -0.24 14.71 22.51
N PHE A 248 -0.13 14.61 21.18
CA PHE A 248 -0.64 15.64 20.31
C PHE A 248 -2.17 15.53 20.28
N ASP A 249 -2.83 16.51 20.88
CA ASP A 249 -4.27 16.68 20.72
C ASP A 249 -4.53 17.28 19.35
N HIS A 250 -4.84 16.44 18.36
CA HIS A 250 -5.27 16.90 17.04
C HIS A 250 -6.63 17.64 17.11
N GLY A 251 -7.27 17.68 18.28
CA GLY A 251 -8.61 18.18 18.50
C GLY A 251 -9.65 17.10 18.25
N PRO A 252 -10.87 17.28 18.77
CA PRO A 252 -11.97 16.31 18.63
C PRO A 252 -12.48 16.16 17.19
N GLU A 253 -12.23 17.15 16.33
CA GLU A 253 -12.67 17.17 14.93
C GLU A 253 -11.66 16.54 13.97
N ASP A 254 -10.41 16.30 14.40
CA ASP A 254 -9.41 15.66 13.56
C ASP A 254 -9.82 14.21 13.24
N PRO A 255 -9.73 13.77 11.98
CA PRO A 255 -10.13 12.43 11.60
C PRO A 255 -9.40 11.30 12.33
N SER A 256 -8.14 11.50 12.75
CA SER A 256 -7.41 10.50 13.55
C SER A 256 -8.01 10.37 14.95
N THR A 257 -8.36 11.49 15.60
CA THR A 257 -9.06 11.50 16.88
C THR A 257 -10.44 10.86 16.76
N ARG A 258 -11.19 11.21 15.71
CA ARG A 258 -12.52 10.63 15.44
C ARG A 258 -12.42 9.13 15.16
N TRP A 259 -11.51 8.70 14.30
CA TRP A 259 -11.28 7.28 14.04
C TRP A 259 -10.89 6.52 15.30
N ALA A 260 -9.98 7.07 16.12
CA ALA A 260 -9.58 6.45 17.38
C ALA A 260 -10.76 6.29 18.36
N ALA A 261 -11.69 7.25 18.38
CA ALA A 261 -12.90 7.23 19.19
C ALA A 261 -14.00 6.32 18.61
N GLU A 262 -14.07 6.17 17.29
CA GLU A 262 -15.14 5.49 16.59
C GLU A 262 -14.81 4.05 16.18
N LYS A 263 -13.54 3.67 16.13
CA LYS A 263 -13.17 2.30 15.79
C LYS A 263 -13.64 1.32 16.89
N PRO A 264 -13.83 0.03 16.56
CA PRO A 264 -14.08 -0.98 17.56
C PRO A 264 -12.97 -1.04 18.62
N HIS A 265 -13.35 -1.40 19.85
CA HIS A 265 -12.40 -1.66 20.92
C HIS A 265 -12.26 -3.16 21.12
N LEU A 266 -11.09 -3.68 20.80
CA LEU A 266 -10.74 -5.08 20.99
C LEU A 266 -10.27 -5.31 22.43
N HIS A 267 -10.92 -6.26 23.11
CA HIS A 267 -10.45 -6.85 24.35
C HIS A 267 -10.18 -8.34 24.12
N THR A 268 -8.96 -8.76 24.46
CA THR A 268 -8.48 -10.14 24.35
C THR A 268 -7.40 -10.36 25.40
N ASP A 269 -7.28 -11.59 25.89
CA ASP A 269 -6.20 -12.01 26.79
C ASP A 269 -4.92 -12.38 26.01
N VAL A 270 -4.95 -12.30 24.67
CA VAL A 270 -3.84 -12.68 23.79
C VAL A 270 -3.12 -11.44 23.29
N ASP A 271 -1.92 -11.22 23.84
CA ASP A 271 -1.06 -10.09 23.52
C ASP A 271 -0.85 -9.93 22.00
N LEU A 272 -0.66 -11.04 21.28
CA LEU A 272 -0.46 -11.02 19.83
C LEU A 272 -1.58 -10.31 19.07
N LEU A 273 -2.83 -10.71 19.34
CA LEU A 273 -3.97 -10.18 18.64
C LEU A 273 -4.19 -8.70 19.03
N ARG A 274 -4.00 -8.36 20.30
CA ARG A 274 -4.07 -6.97 20.79
C ARG A 274 -3.05 -6.08 20.08
N ASP A 275 -1.79 -6.51 20.03
CA ASP A 275 -0.68 -5.71 19.52
C ASP A 275 -0.78 -5.54 17.99
N VAL A 276 -1.17 -6.60 17.25
CA VAL A 276 -1.43 -6.52 15.79
C VAL A 276 -2.62 -5.63 15.47
N TYR A 277 -3.73 -5.76 16.22
CA TYR A 277 -4.91 -4.93 16.03
C TYR A 277 -4.59 -3.45 16.26
N HIS A 278 -3.86 -3.15 17.36
CA HIS A 278 -3.43 -1.80 17.68
C HIS A 278 -2.50 -1.24 16.59
N ARG A 279 -1.48 -2.00 16.19
CA ARG A 279 -0.52 -1.56 15.17
C ARG A 279 -1.21 -1.31 13.83
N SER A 280 -2.11 -2.22 13.41
CA SER A 280 -2.91 -2.07 12.19
C SER A 280 -3.72 -0.76 12.20
N ALA A 281 -4.38 -0.45 13.31
CA ALA A 281 -5.16 0.79 13.46
C ALA A 281 -4.27 2.05 13.38
N VAL A 282 -3.11 2.05 14.04
CA VAL A 282 -2.14 3.17 14.00
C VAL A 282 -1.64 3.39 12.57
N ASP A 283 -1.28 2.32 11.88
CA ASP A 283 -0.72 2.41 10.53
C ASP A 283 -1.76 2.94 9.52
N LEU A 284 -3.01 2.43 9.56
CA LEU A 284 -4.10 2.93 8.72
C LEU A 284 -4.34 4.43 8.92
N VAL A 285 -4.39 4.90 10.18
CA VAL A 285 -4.58 6.32 10.49
C VAL A 285 -3.42 7.19 10.00
N SER A 286 -2.19 6.67 10.05
CA SER A 286 -1.01 7.42 9.59
C SER A 286 -1.02 7.66 8.08
N MET A 287 -1.52 6.69 7.31
CA MET A 287 -1.59 6.75 5.85
C MET A 287 -2.82 7.52 5.34
N ARG A 288 -3.57 8.22 6.20
CA ARG A 288 -4.77 8.94 5.77
C ARG A 288 -4.45 10.06 4.79
N ILE A 289 -5.29 10.19 3.76
CA ILE A 289 -5.30 11.31 2.82
C ILE A 289 -6.66 11.98 2.95
N GLU A 290 -6.65 13.24 3.39
CA GLU A 290 -7.85 14.06 3.51
C GLU A 290 -8.00 14.92 2.26
N LYS A 291 -9.18 14.86 1.64
CA LYS A 291 -9.50 15.69 0.47
C LYS A 291 -10.92 16.21 0.56
N THR A 292 -11.17 17.33 -0.11
CA THR A 292 -12.52 17.79 -0.40
C THR A 292 -12.83 17.45 -1.85
N ILE A 293 -13.81 16.57 -2.07
CA ILE A 293 -14.17 16.07 -3.39
C ILE A 293 -15.64 16.37 -3.64
N ALA A 294 -15.93 17.11 -4.71
CA ALA A 294 -17.27 17.64 -5.00
C ALA A 294 -17.89 18.43 -3.82
N GLY A 295 -17.05 19.12 -3.03
CA GLY A 295 -17.49 19.90 -1.86
C GLY A 295 -17.71 19.08 -0.59
N GLU A 296 -17.47 17.76 -0.62
CA GLU A 296 -17.58 16.88 0.55
C GLU A 296 -16.18 16.49 1.07
N PRO A 297 -15.94 16.56 2.39
CA PRO A 297 -14.72 15.99 2.96
C PRO A 297 -14.78 14.46 2.84
N VAL A 298 -13.67 13.88 2.37
CA VAL A 298 -13.48 12.44 2.23
C VAL A 298 -12.14 12.04 2.83
N VAL A 299 -12.13 10.86 3.46
CA VAL A 299 -10.93 10.21 3.96
C VAL A 299 -10.60 9.04 3.03
N LEU A 300 -9.38 9.05 2.50
CA LEU A 300 -8.79 7.94 1.78
C LEU A 300 -7.59 7.43 2.55
N LEU A 301 -7.05 6.30 2.11
CA LEU A 301 -5.78 5.79 2.56
C LEU A 301 -4.79 5.81 1.40
N ALA A 302 -3.60 6.34 1.66
CA ALA A 302 -2.45 6.16 0.81
C ALA A 302 -2.08 4.68 0.75
N ALA A 303 -1.65 4.17 -0.40
CA ALA A 303 -1.40 2.73 -0.55
C ALA A 303 -0.23 2.24 0.32
N GLY A 304 0.91 2.92 0.38
CA GLY A 304 2.00 2.51 1.27
C GLY A 304 3.30 3.30 1.16
N LEU A 305 4.10 3.27 2.23
CA LEU A 305 5.41 3.92 2.32
C LEU A 305 6.53 2.99 1.80
N PRO A 306 7.52 3.47 1.02
CA PRO A 306 7.74 4.86 0.63
C PRO A 306 7.15 5.24 -0.73
N TRP A 307 6.83 4.26 -1.58
CA TRP A 307 6.63 4.55 -3.01
C TRP A 307 5.18 4.68 -3.46
N PHE A 308 4.23 4.40 -2.59
CA PHE A 308 2.81 4.33 -2.94
C PHE A 308 1.98 5.25 -2.04
N LEU A 309 2.57 6.37 -1.57
CA LEU A 309 1.87 7.38 -0.75
C LEU A 309 0.90 8.27 -1.56
N THR A 310 0.00 7.62 -2.30
CA THR A 310 -1.09 8.24 -3.05
C THR A 310 -2.28 7.28 -3.15
N THR A 311 -3.34 7.70 -3.85
CA THR A 311 -4.52 6.86 -4.12
C THR A 311 -4.25 5.86 -5.24
N PHE A 312 -4.28 4.58 -4.88
CA PHE A 312 -4.38 3.45 -5.80
C PHE A 312 -5.79 2.87 -5.73
N GLY A 313 -6.49 2.80 -6.86
CA GLY A 313 -7.90 2.41 -6.90
C GLY A 313 -8.15 1.03 -6.30
N ARG A 314 -7.37 0.03 -6.69
CA ARG A 314 -7.50 -1.34 -6.18
C ARG A 314 -7.20 -1.41 -4.68
N ASP A 315 -6.03 -0.91 -4.27
CA ASP A 315 -5.58 -0.93 -2.87
C ASP A 315 -6.58 -0.21 -1.96
N THR A 316 -7.09 0.93 -2.43
CA THR A 316 -8.12 1.72 -1.73
C THR A 316 -9.40 0.90 -1.56
N VAL A 317 -9.86 0.21 -2.60
CA VAL A 317 -11.08 -0.61 -2.55
C VAL A 317 -10.91 -1.83 -1.65
N ILE A 318 -9.80 -2.56 -1.76
CA ILE A 318 -9.53 -3.74 -0.95
C ILE A 318 -9.37 -3.35 0.52
N THR A 319 -8.61 -2.28 0.80
CA THR A 319 -8.46 -1.79 2.18
C THR A 319 -9.82 -1.39 2.75
N ALA A 320 -10.61 -0.62 2.01
CA ALA A 320 -11.96 -0.24 2.42
C ALA A 320 -12.86 -1.45 2.74
N TYR A 321 -12.78 -2.52 1.95
CA TYR A 321 -13.50 -3.77 2.21
C TYR A 321 -13.01 -4.45 3.48
N GLN A 322 -11.69 -4.56 3.66
CA GLN A 322 -11.06 -5.18 4.83
C GLN A 322 -11.37 -4.44 6.14
N THR A 323 -11.51 -3.11 6.09
CA THR A 323 -11.69 -2.26 7.26
C THR A 323 -13.13 -1.85 7.53
N VAL A 324 -14.12 -2.35 6.77
CA VAL A 324 -15.52 -1.88 6.89
C VAL A 324 -16.10 -2.04 8.31
N THR A 325 -15.65 -3.06 9.06
CA THR A 325 -16.03 -3.29 10.47
C THR A 325 -15.56 -2.17 11.41
N CYS A 326 -14.54 -1.41 11.00
CA CYS A 326 -13.95 -0.35 11.78
C CYS A 326 -14.61 1.01 11.59
N GLY A 327 -15.52 1.13 10.62
CA GLY A 327 -16.22 2.35 10.29
C GLY A 327 -16.36 2.51 8.78
N PRO A 328 -17.42 3.20 8.31
CA PRO A 328 -17.72 3.29 6.89
C PRO A 328 -16.94 4.38 6.15
N ASP A 329 -16.23 5.27 6.85
CA ASP A 329 -15.67 6.50 6.27
C ASP A 329 -14.64 6.24 5.15
N VAL A 330 -13.76 5.26 5.34
CA VAL A 330 -12.78 4.86 4.33
C VAL A 330 -13.48 4.30 3.08
N ALA A 331 -14.51 3.47 3.26
CA ALA A 331 -15.31 2.93 2.17
C ALA A 331 -16.13 4.02 1.46
N ARG A 332 -16.73 4.93 2.23
CA ARG A 332 -17.46 6.09 1.70
C ARG A 332 -16.54 6.98 0.85
N GLY A 333 -15.37 7.32 1.37
CA GLY A 333 -14.36 8.12 0.68
C GLY A 333 -13.90 7.43 -0.61
N ALA A 334 -13.53 6.15 -0.53
CA ALA A 334 -13.16 5.33 -1.68
C ALA A 334 -14.25 5.37 -2.78
N LEU A 335 -15.51 5.14 -2.42
CA LEU A 335 -16.61 5.13 -3.38
C LEU A 335 -16.78 6.49 -4.09
N ILE A 336 -16.76 7.59 -3.33
CA ILE A 336 -16.94 8.95 -3.87
C ILE A 336 -15.77 9.36 -4.76
N VAL A 337 -14.54 9.14 -4.34
CA VAL A 337 -13.35 9.60 -5.08
C VAL A 337 -13.18 8.86 -6.38
N LEU A 338 -13.33 7.53 -6.33
CA LEU A 338 -13.20 6.68 -7.51
C LEU A 338 -14.34 6.92 -8.51
N ALA A 339 -15.57 7.16 -8.04
CA ALA A 339 -16.69 7.55 -8.89
C ALA A 339 -16.51 8.93 -9.54
N THR A 340 -15.97 9.90 -8.78
CA THR A 340 -15.74 11.27 -9.27
C THR A 340 -14.78 11.29 -10.45
N HIS A 341 -13.77 10.43 -10.40
CA HIS A 341 -12.74 10.28 -11.44
C HIS A 341 -12.99 9.06 -12.34
N GLN A 342 -14.20 8.50 -12.37
CA GLN A 342 -14.53 7.43 -13.30
C GLN A 342 -14.39 7.95 -14.74
N ALA A 343 -13.75 7.15 -15.58
CA ALA A 343 -13.46 7.49 -16.97
C ALA A 343 -14.73 7.85 -17.74
N LYS A 344 -14.64 8.89 -18.58
CA LYS A 344 -15.76 9.38 -19.40
C LYS A 344 -15.48 9.32 -20.90
N GLY A 345 -14.20 9.23 -21.28
CA GLY A 345 -13.77 9.22 -22.67
C GLY A 345 -12.79 8.09 -22.97
N PHE A 346 -12.08 8.24 -24.08
CA PHE A 346 -10.99 7.37 -24.47
C PHE A 346 -9.68 8.15 -24.50
N ASN A 347 -8.64 7.55 -23.93
CA ASN A 347 -7.28 8.07 -24.01
C ASN A 347 -6.28 6.91 -23.90
N ASP A 348 -5.63 6.58 -25.00
CA ASP A 348 -4.67 5.47 -25.06
C ASP A 348 -3.49 5.67 -24.12
N PHE A 349 -3.03 6.91 -23.91
CA PHE A 349 -1.88 7.19 -23.05
C PHE A 349 -2.19 6.86 -21.58
N THR A 350 -3.41 7.12 -21.13
CA THR A 350 -3.84 6.84 -19.75
C THR A 350 -4.62 5.53 -19.60
N ASP A 351 -4.73 4.72 -20.67
CA ASP A 351 -5.60 3.53 -20.74
C ASP A 351 -7.08 3.81 -20.40
N GLU A 352 -7.55 5.04 -20.64
CA GLU A 352 -8.91 5.46 -20.32
C GLU A 352 -9.93 4.82 -21.28
N GLU A 353 -10.99 4.25 -20.71
CA GLU A 353 -12.16 3.73 -21.42
C GLU A 353 -13.43 4.12 -20.64
N PRO A 354 -14.54 4.54 -21.27
CA PRO A 354 -15.69 5.06 -20.54
C PRO A 354 -16.26 4.04 -19.54
N GLY A 355 -16.42 4.47 -18.28
CA GLY A 355 -16.93 3.65 -17.18
C GLY A 355 -15.84 2.94 -16.35
N LYS A 356 -14.58 2.93 -16.80
CA LYS A 356 -13.47 2.32 -16.07
C LYS A 356 -13.10 3.12 -14.81
N ILE A 357 -12.77 2.42 -13.73
CA ILE A 357 -12.23 3.02 -12.50
C ILE A 357 -10.70 2.98 -12.56
N PHE A 358 -10.04 4.05 -12.11
CA PHE A 358 -8.60 4.22 -12.30
C PHE A 358 -7.75 3.26 -11.45
N HIS A 359 -6.53 2.99 -11.93
CA HIS A 359 -5.48 2.25 -11.22
C HIS A 359 -4.80 3.13 -10.17
N GLU A 360 -4.31 4.29 -10.60
CA GLU A 360 -3.45 5.16 -9.77
C GLU A 360 -3.61 6.63 -10.16
N TYR A 361 -3.50 7.51 -9.16
CA TYR A 361 -3.53 8.97 -9.31
C TYR A 361 -2.28 9.56 -8.66
N ARG A 362 -1.50 10.36 -9.40
CA ARG A 362 -0.21 10.95 -8.98
C ARG A 362 -0.16 12.43 -9.28
N SER A 363 0.56 13.16 -8.44
CA SER A 363 0.60 14.63 -8.49
C SER A 363 2.00 15.20 -8.78
N GLY A 364 2.98 14.35 -9.03
CA GLY A 364 4.35 14.75 -9.34
C GLY A 364 4.51 15.57 -10.63
N GLU A 365 5.69 16.16 -10.79
CA GLU A 365 6.05 16.97 -11.96
C GLU A 365 5.77 16.26 -13.29
N LEU A 366 6.19 14.99 -13.41
CA LEU A 366 6.12 14.28 -14.69
C LEU A 366 4.68 13.99 -15.11
N THR A 367 3.77 13.83 -14.16
CA THR A 367 2.35 13.60 -14.46
C THR A 367 1.64 14.91 -14.76
N GLN A 368 1.94 15.99 -14.03
CA GLN A 368 1.41 17.32 -14.31
C GLN A 368 1.81 17.84 -15.71
N LEU A 369 3.04 17.54 -16.15
CA LEU A 369 3.52 17.89 -17.49
C LEU A 369 3.04 16.93 -18.59
N GLY A 370 2.25 15.90 -18.25
CA GLY A 370 1.75 14.90 -19.22
C GLY A 370 2.83 13.96 -19.78
N LEU A 371 3.98 13.85 -19.11
CA LEU A 371 5.08 12.95 -19.51
C LEU A 371 4.88 11.53 -18.98
N LYS A 372 4.06 11.37 -17.94
CA LYS A 372 3.66 10.10 -17.33
C LYS A 372 2.13 10.01 -17.26
N PRO A 373 1.51 8.82 -17.42
CA PRO A 373 0.07 8.70 -17.60
C PRO A 373 -0.78 8.77 -16.31
N TYR A 374 -0.16 8.94 -15.15
CA TYR A 374 -0.78 8.72 -13.83
C TYR A 374 -1.63 9.88 -13.30
N HIS A 375 -2.39 10.59 -14.15
CA HIS A 375 -3.26 11.70 -13.71
C HIS A 375 -4.63 11.75 -14.41
N PRO A 376 -5.58 10.86 -14.04
CA PRO A 376 -5.38 9.51 -13.50
C PRO A 376 -4.97 8.50 -14.58
N TYR A 377 -4.32 7.40 -14.17
CA TYR A 377 -4.04 6.24 -15.03
C TYR A 377 -5.04 5.12 -14.79
N TYR A 378 -5.58 4.51 -15.85
CA TYR A 378 -6.65 3.51 -15.81
C TYR A 378 -6.18 2.10 -16.19
N GLY A 379 -4.89 1.79 -16.06
CA GLY A 379 -4.35 0.45 -16.33
C GLY A 379 -4.70 -0.60 -15.27
N SER A 380 -5.98 -0.75 -14.94
CA SER A 380 -6.50 -1.77 -14.04
C SER A 380 -7.78 -2.40 -14.58
N ALA A 381 -7.80 -3.72 -14.72
CA ALA A 381 -8.98 -4.49 -15.12
C ALA A 381 -9.84 -4.94 -13.92
N ASP A 382 -9.24 -5.10 -12.74
CA ASP A 382 -9.94 -5.58 -11.54
C ASP A 382 -10.72 -4.47 -10.81
N THR A 383 -10.19 -3.24 -10.76
CA THR A 383 -10.72 -2.16 -9.92
C THR A 383 -12.18 -1.85 -10.19
N THR A 384 -12.62 -1.89 -11.46
CA THR A 384 -14.01 -1.56 -11.83
C THR A 384 -15.01 -2.54 -11.22
N ALA A 385 -14.72 -3.85 -11.23
CA ALA A 385 -15.58 -4.85 -10.60
C ALA A 385 -15.50 -4.79 -9.07
N LEU A 386 -14.29 -4.60 -8.53
CA LEU A 386 -14.06 -4.43 -7.09
C LEU A 386 -14.83 -3.21 -6.52
N TRP A 387 -14.90 -2.10 -7.26
CA TRP A 387 -15.65 -0.93 -6.84
C TRP A 387 -17.16 -1.22 -6.71
N LEU A 388 -17.73 -2.03 -7.61
CA LEU A 388 -19.12 -2.48 -7.51
C LEU A 388 -19.34 -3.40 -6.29
N ILE A 389 -18.38 -4.30 -6.01
CA ILE A 389 -18.40 -5.15 -4.82
C ILE A 389 -18.42 -4.29 -3.55
N LEU A 390 -17.53 -3.30 -3.47
CA LEU A 390 -17.47 -2.37 -2.34
C LEU A 390 -18.75 -1.54 -2.20
N LEU A 391 -19.36 -1.09 -3.30
CA LEU A 391 -20.61 -0.33 -3.24
C LEU A 391 -21.73 -1.13 -2.56
N SER A 392 -21.86 -2.41 -2.91
CA SER A 392 -22.80 -3.33 -2.28
C SER A 392 -22.44 -3.63 -0.83
N GLU A 393 -21.16 -3.88 -0.56
CA GLU A 393 -20.69 -4.16 0.80
C GLU A 393 -20.93 -2.96 1.73
N TYR A 394 -20.58 -1.75 1.28
CA TYR A 394 -20.86 -0.50 1.98
C TYR A 394 -22.34 -0.37 2.29
N TRP A 395 -23.23 -0.61 1.33
CA TRP A 395 -24.66 -0.55 1.55
C TRP A 395 -25.13 -1.56 2.59
N ARG A 396 -24.66 -2.81 2.53
CA ARG A 396 -25.00 -3.85 3.51
C ARG A 396 -24.57 -3.45 4.92
N TRP A 397 -23.40 -2.84 5.08
CA TRP A 397 -22.86 -2.42 6.37
C TRP A 397 -23.45 -1.12 6.91
N THR A 398 -23.94 -0.22 6.07
CA THR A 398 -24.38 1.12 6.51
C THR A 398 -25.88 1.33 6.42
N GLY A 399 -26.55 0.69 5.47
CA GLY A 399 -27.91 1.04 5.06
C GLY A 399 -28.02 2.40 4.37
N ASP A 400 -26.91 3.04 3.99
CA ASP A 400 -26.87 4.37 3.36
C ASP A 400 -27.41 4.32 1.92
N ALA A 401 -28.74 4.35 1.85
CA ALA A 401 -29.49 4.31 0.62
C ALA A 401 -29.27 5.55 -0.26
N ASP A 402 -28.95 6.70 0.34
CA ASP A 402 -28.85 7.97 -0.36
C ASP A 402 -27.57 8.03 -1.20
N LEU A 403 -26.42 7.66 -0.61
CA LEU A 403 -25.17 7.59 -1.37
C LEU A 403 -25.26 6.55 -2.49
N VAL A 404 -25.82 5.38 -2.22
CA VAL A 404 -25.87 4.29 -3.20
C VAL A 404 -26.83 4.60 -4.35
N ARG A 405 -27.95 5.32 -4.10
CA ARG A 405 -28.80 5.87 -5.17
C ARG A 405 -28.06 6.92 -5.99
N ARG A 406 -27.32 7.81 -5.34
CA ARG A 406 -26.53 8.84 -6.02
C ARG A 406 -25.48 8.25 -6.96
N LEU A 407 -24.86 7.14 -6.55
CA LEU A 407 -23.82 6.44 -7.31
C LEU A 407 -24.36 5.44 -8.36
N ARG A 408 -25.67 5.30 -8.52
CA ARG A 408 -26.28 4.38 -9.51
C ARG A 408 -25.74 4.61 -10.93
N GLY A 409 -25.63 5.87 -11.37
CA GLY A 409 -25.13 6.20 -12.70
C GLY A 409 -23.68 5.72 -12.94
N ASN A 410 -22.85 5.80 -11.90
CA ASN A 410 -21.48 5.28 -11.92
C ASN A 410 -21.45 3.74 -11.95
N ALA A 411 -22.33 3.09 -11.19
CA ALA A 411 -22.46 1.64 -11.20
C ALA A 411 -22.91 1.10 -12.58
N GLU A 412 -23.87 1.76 -13.21
CA GLU A 412 -24.29 1.42 -14.57
C GLU A 412 -23.17 1.67 -15.60
N ALA A 413 -22.36 2.72 -15.42
CA ALA A 413 -21.19 2.96 -16.27
C ALA A 413 -20.11 1.89 -16.11
N ALA A 414 -19.84 1.46 -14.88
CA ALA A 414 -18.92 0.37 -14.58
C ALA A 414 -19.39 -0.96 -15.20
N LEU A 415 -20.68 -1.30 -15.08
CA LEU A 415 -21.26 -2.48 -15.72
C LEU A 415 -21.17 -2.41 -17.25
N ARG A 416 -21.45 -1.24 -17.84
CA ARG A 416 -21.26 -1.04 -19.29
C ARG A 416 -19.81 -1.21 -19.72
N TRP A 417 -18.85 -0.76 -18.91
CA TRP A 417 -17.44 -1.00 -19.20
C TRP A 417 -17.13 -2.49 -19.19
N ILE A 418 -17.53 -3.22 -18.15
CA ILE A 418 -17.35 -4.68 -18.04
C ILE A 418 -17.88 -5.39 -19.28
N ASP A 419 -19.13 -5.11 -19.67
CA ASP A 419 -19.83 -5.85 -20.73
C ASP A 419 -19.42 -5.44 -22.16
N HIS A 420 -18.73 -4.31 -22.35
CA HIS A 420 -18.43 -3.79 -23.70
C HIS A 420 -16.96 -3.50 -23.97
N TYR A 421 -16.25 -2.89 -23.03
CA TYR A 421 -14.84 -2.51 -23.21
C TYR A 421 -13.90 -3.49 -22.52
N GLY A 422 -14.34 -4.08 -21.42
CA GLY A 422 -13.65 -5.18 -20.73
C GLY A 422 -13.68 -6.46 -21.56
N ASP A 423 -14.83 -6.81 -22.12
CA ASP A 423 -14.99 -7.94 -23.06
C ASP A 423 -14.63 -7.52 -24.50
N ARG A 424 -13.34 -7.55 -24.81
CA ARG A 424 -12.80 -6.95 -26.05
C ARG A 424 -13.15 -7.74 -27.30
N ASP A 425 -13.34 -9.04 -27.19
CA ASP A 425 -13.65 -9.93 -28.32
C ASP A 425 -15.04 -10.56 -28.25
N GLY A 426 -15.83 -10.26 -27.22
CA GLY A 426 -17.23 -10.64 -27.08
C GLY A 426 -17.44 -12.08 -26.62
N ASP A 427 -16.41 -12.71 -26.02
CA ASP A 427 -16.47 -14.08 -25.53
C ASP A 427 -17.04 -14.21 -24.10
N GLY A 428 -17.22 -13.07 -23.43
CA GLY A 428 -17.78 -12.97 -22.08
C GLY A 428 -16.75 -12.78 -20.98
N TYR A 429 -15.45 -12.73 -21.28
CA TYR A 429 -14.39 -12.50 -20.31
C TYR A 429 -13.86 -11.06 -20.33
N VAL A 430 -13.59 -10.52 -19.15
CA VAL A 430 -12.92 -9.21 -19.02
C VAL A 430 -11.42 -9.39 -19.23
N GLU A 431 -10.88 -8.65 -20.20
CA GLU A 431 -9.51 -8.72 -20.65
C GLU A 431 -8.74 -7.42 -20.45
N TYR A 432 -7.41 -7.52 -20.34
CA TYR A 432 -6.52 -6.37 -20.42
C TYR A 432 -5.44 -6.52 -21.48
N ALA A 433 -5.13 -5.39 -22.11
CA ALA A 433 -3.84 -5.10 -22.73
C ALA A 433 -3.72 -3.57 -22.78
N THR A 434 -2.61 -3.03 -22.29
CA THR A 434 -2.38 -1.59 -22.32
C THR A 434 -2.30 -1.08 -23.76
N ARG A 435 -2.88 0.10 -24.00
CA ARG A 435 -2.70 0.92 -25.21
C ARG A 435 -1.63 1.99 -24.98
N SER A 436 -1.24 2.20 -23.73
CA SER A 436 -0.24 3.19 -23.36
C SER A 436 1.18 2.70 -23.67
N THR A 437 1.97 3.58 -24.27
CA THR A 437 3.41 3.34 -24.46
C THR A 437 4.18 3.28 -23.14
N GLN A 438 3.59 3.77 -22.04
CA GLN A 438 4.15 3.75 -20.69
C GLN A 438 3.25 3.05 -19.67
N GLY A 439 2.26 2.28 -20.14
CA GLY A 439 1.33 1.57 -19.27
C GLY A 439 1.88 0.23 -18.77
N LEU A 440 1.20 -0.29 -17.75
CA LEU A 440 1.44 -1.60 -17.17
C LEU A 440 1.00 -2.70 -18.15
N GLY A 441 1.87 -3.68 -18.35
CA GLY A 441 1.55 -4.84 -19.19
C GLY A 441 0.55 -5.78 -18.54
N ASN A 442 0.71 -6.06 -17.23
CA ASN A 442 -0.29 -6.72 -16.41
C ASN A 442 -1.15 -5.66 -15.72
N GLN A 443 -2.47 -5.76 -15.85
CA GLN A 443 -3.44 -4.81 -15.26
C GLN A 443 -4.33 -5.50 -14.21
N CYS A 444 -3.81 -6.53 -13.55
CA CYS A 444 -4.44 -7.22 -12.42
C CYS A 444 -3.62 -6.96 -11.15
N TRP A 445 -4.02 -7.53 -10.01
CA TRP A 445 -3.27 -7.36 -8.75
C TRP A 445 -1.81 -7.82 -8.81
N ARG A 446 -1.50 -8.76 -9.72
CA ARG A 446 -0.14 -9.19 -10.05
C ARG A 446 0.42 -8.39 -11.23
N ASP A 447 0.60 -7.10 -11.01
CA ASP A 447 0.96 -6.13 -12.06
C ASP A 447 2.45 -6.07 -12.44
N SER A 448 3.30 -6.97 -11.89
CA SER A 448 4.69 -7.08 -12.35
C SER A 448 4.78 -7.67 -13.76
N PRO A 449 5.84 -7.36 -14.55
CA PRO A 449 6.02 -7.86 -15.92
C PRO A 449 5.89 -9.39 -16.08
N ASP A 450 6.24 -10.14 -15.04
CA ASP A 450 6.27 -11.60 -14.96
C ASP A 450 5.19 -12.19 -14.02
N GLY A 451 4.33 -11.35 -13.44
CA GLY A 451 3.36 -11.77 -12.42
C GLY A 451 2.28 -12.74 -12.91
N VAL A 452 2.10 -12.84 -14.23
CA VAL A 452 1.26 -13.84 -14.89
C VAL A 452 2.13 -14.57 -15.92
N GLN A 453 2.35 -15.86 -15.69
CA GLN A 453 3.20 -16.73 -16.52
C GLN A 453 2.65 -18.15 -16.57
N TYR A 454 3.04 -18.93 -17.57
CA TYR A 454 2.80 -20.38 -17.64
C TYR A 454 3.63 -21.14 -16.61
N ALA A 455 3.26 -22.39 -16.31
CA ALA A 455 3.97 -23.21 -15.33
C ALA A 455 5.44 -23.46 -15.73
N ASP A 456 5.77 -23.35 -17.02
CA ASP A 456 7.13 -23.45 -17.56
C ASP A 456 7.90 -22.12 -17.58
N GLY A 457 7.32 -21.04 -17.05
CA GLY A 457 7.93 -19.71 -16.98
C GLY A 457 7.79 -18.85 -18.25
N ARG A 458 7.11 -19.34 -19.30
CA ARG A 458 6.82 -18.50 -20.48
C ARG A 458 5.85 -17.38 -20.12
N ILE A 459 6.09 -16.21 -20.68
CA ILE A 459 5.19 -15.05 -20.56
C ILE A 459 4.08 -15.15 -21.64
N PRO A 460 2.79 -15.07 -21.27
CA PRO A 460 1.66 -15.12 -22.20
C PRO A 460 1.60 -13.91 -23.13
N VAL A 461 0.94 -14.11 -24.26
CA VAL A 461 0.64 -13.04 -25.21
C VAL A 461 -0.63 -12.30 -24.79
N LEU A 462 -0.65 -10.99 -25.01
CA LEU A 462 -1.82 -10.13 -24.76
C LEU A 462 -2.90 -10.30 -25.86
N PRO A 463 -4.17 -9.97 -25.56
CA PRO A 463 -4.72 -9.61 -24.24
C PRO A 463 -4.81 -10.80 -23.28
N ILE A 464 -4.98 -10.55 -21.99
CA ILE A 464 -5.09 -11.61 -20.96
C ILE A 464 -6.39 -11.42 -20.18
N ALA A 465 -7.11 -12.51 -19.95
CA ALA A 465 -8.23 -12.60 -19.01
C ALA A 465 -7.80 -13.38 -17.77
N THR A 466 -7.51 -12.72 -16.64
CA THR A 466 -7.12 -13.41 -15.41
C THR A 466 -8.34 -13.90 -14.62
N CYS A 467 -8.17 -15.00 -13.89
CA CYS A 467 -9.29 -15.73 -13.29
C CYS A 467 -10.00 -14.92 -12.18
N GLU A 468 -9.25 -14.20 -11.35
CA GLU A 468 -9.78 -13.40 -10.26
C GLU A 468 -10.63 -12.23 -10.78
N VAL A 469 -10.27 -11.62 -11.92
CA VAL A 469 -11.09 -10.57 -12.55
C VAL A 469 -12.45 -11.14 -12.92
N GLN A 470 -12.49 -12.36 -13.49
CA GLN A 470 -13.75 -13.02 -13.83
C GLN A 470 -14.58 -13.35 -12.58
N GLY A 471 -13.89 -13.79 -11.51
CA GLY A 471 -14.50 -13.97 -10.19
C GLY A 471 -15.13 -12.68 -9.68
N TYR A 472 -14.41 -11.55 -9.72
CA TYR A 472 -14.94 -10.26 -9.28
C TYR A 472 -16.09 -9.79 -10.16
N THR A 473 -16.04 -10.01 -11.48
CA THR A 473 -17.13 -9.68 -12.39
C THR A 473 -18.39 -10.48 -12.05
N TYR A 474 -18.25 -11.76 -11.74
CA TYR A 474 -19.36 -12.60 -11.27
C TYR A 474 -19.98 -12.06 -9.97
N ASP A 475 -19.18 -11.79 -8.95
CA ASP A 475 -19.67 -11.27 -7.66
C ASP A 475 -20.29 -9.87 -7.82
N ALA A 476 -19.65 -8.99 -8.58
CA ALA A 476 -20.17 -7.66 -8.90
C ALA A 476 -21.55 -7.75 -9.57
N LYS A 477 -21.75 -8.63 -10.55
CA LYS A 477 -23.05 -8.80 -11.23
C LYS A 477 -24.13 -9.28 -10.24
N LEU A 478 -23.83 -10.23 -9.36
CA LEU A 478 -24.78 -10.69 -8.34
C LEU A 478 -25.14 -9.59 -7.35
N ARG A 479 -24.15 -8.87 -6.83
CA ARG A 479 -24.32 -7.77 -5.87
C ARG A 479 -25.09 -6.59 -6.48
N MET A 480 -24.81 -6.24 -7.72
CA MET A 480 -25.57 -5.23 -8.43
C MET A 480 -26.99 -5.70 -8.74
N ALA A 481 -27.24 -6.99 -8.95
CA ALA A 481 -28.59 -7.53 -9.10
C ALA A 481 -29.42 -7.41 -7.81
N GLU A 482 -28.80 -7.61 -6.65
CA GLU A 482 -29.47 -7.39 -5.35
C GLU A 482 -29.84 -5.91 -5.14
N LEU A 483 -28.91 -4.98 -5.42
CA LEU A 483 -29.20 -3.54 -5.37
C LEU A 483 -30.28 -3.15 -6.38
N ALA A 484 -30.24 -3.74 -7.58
CA ALA A 484 -31.25 -3.54 -8.62
C ALA A 484 -32.64 -3.99 -8.15
N GLU A 485 -32.77 -5.19 -7.58
CA GLU A 485 -34.05 -5.71 -7.12
C GLU A 485 -34.60 -4.94 -5.90
N GLY A 486 -33.74 -4.64 -4.93
CA GLY A 486 -34.12 -3.98 -3.68
C GLY A 486 -34.16 -2.46 -3.79
N LEU A 487 -32.98 -1.83 -3.74
CA LEU A 487 -32.84 -0.39 -3.54
C LEU A 487 -33.23 0.43 -4.77
N TRP A 488 -32.83 -0.01 -5.96
CA TRP A 488 -33.06 0.70 -7.21
C TRP A 488 -34.39 0.33 -7.89
N GLN A 489 -35.07 -0.71 -7.41
CA GLN A 489 -36.39 -1.17 -7.89
C GLN A 489 -36.43 -1.40 -9.41
N ASP A 490 -35.37 -2.02 -9.95
CA ASP A 490 -35.17 -2.36 -11.35
C ASP A 490 -35.07 -3.89 -11.54
N PRO A 491 -36.22 -4.60 -11.52
CA PRO A 491 -36.23 -6.06 -11.63
C PRO A 491 -35.71 -6.58 -12.97
N ALA A 492 -35.79 -5.78 -14.04
CA ALA A 492 -35.27 -6.15 -15.35
C ALA A 492 -33.74 -6.18 -15.34
N MET A 493 -33.10 -5.16 -14.76
CA MET A 493 -31.66 -5.15 -14.54
C MET A 493 -31.23 -6.30 -13.64
N ALA A 494 -31.95 -6.55 -12.54
CA ALA A 494 -31.66 -7.65 -11.63
C ALA A 494 -31.68 -9.02 -12.34
N GLN A 495 -32.73 -9.29 -13.12
CA GLN A 495 -32.85 -10.53 -13.88
C GLN A 495 -31.73 -10.70 -14.91
N ARG A 496 -31.40 -9.64 -15.66
CA ARG A 496 -30.32 -9.64 -16.65
C ARG A 496 -28.98 -9.97 -15.98
N LEU A 497 -28.63 -9.25 -14.92
CA LEU A 497 -27.36 -9.44 -14.22
C LEU A 497 -27.20 -10.84 -13.63
N ARG A 498 -28.27 -11.42 -13.07
CA ARG A 498 -28.27 -12.81 -12.60
C ARG A 498 -28.05 -13.81 -13.74
N ALA A 499 -28.71 -13.61 -14.87
CA ALA A 499 -28.54 -14.46 -16.05
C ALA A 499 -27.10 -14.36 -16.61
N ASP A 500 -26.53 -13.16 -16.66
CA ASP A 500 -25.16 -12.93 -17.10
C ASP A 500 -24.14 -13.55 -16.14
N ALA A 501 -24.35 -13.42 -14.83
CA ALA A 501 -23.51 -14.08 -13.82
C ALA A 501 -23.57 -15.60 -13.92
N ALA A 502 -24.77 -16.19 -14.12
CA ALA A 502 -24.92 -17.63 -14.29
C ALA A 502 -24.17 -18.14 -15.53
N ARG A 503 -24.31 -17.44 -16.67
CA ARG A 503 -23.58 -17.75 -17.90
C ARG A 503 -22.07 -17.65 -17.73
N LEU A 504 -21.58 -16.59 -17.09
CA LEU A 504 -20.15 -16.42 -16.80
C LEU A 504 -19.63 -17.57 -15.92
N CYS A 505 -20.38 -17.94 -14.87
CA CYS A 505 -20.01 -19.03 -13.98
C CYS A 505 -19.91 -20.37 -14.73
N GLU A 506 -20.88 -20.71 -15.58
CA GLU A 506 -20.85 -21.93 -16.39
C GLU A 506 -19.67 -21.95 -17.38
N GLN A 507 -19.43 -20.84 -18.09
CA GLN A 507 -18.34 -20.72 -19.06
C GLN A 507 -16.98 -20.79 -18.36
N PHE A 508 -16.76 -19.99 -17.31
CA PHE A 508 -15.54 -19.97 -16.51
C PHE A 508 -15.18 -21.37 -16.00
N ASN A 509 -16.13 -22.09 -15.42
CA ASN A 509 -15.89 -23.42 -14.85
C ASN A 509 -15.58 -24.51 -15.89
N ARG A 510 -15.90 -24.26 -17.16
CA ARG A 510 -15.53 -25.11 -18.29
C ARG A 510 -14.14 -24.74 -18.82
N ASP A 511 -13.89 -23.45 -19.05
CA ASP A 511 -12.74 -22.99 -19.85
C ASP A 511 -11.45 -22.81 -19.02
N TYR A 512 -11.56 -22.54 -17.72
CA TYR A 512 -10.41 -22.31 -16.83
C TYR A 512 -10.00 -23.55 -16.03
N TRP A 513 -10.77 -24.64 -16.07
CA TRP A 513 -10.48 -25.82 -15.26
C TRP A 513 -9.36 -26.66 -15.88
N ILE A 514 -8.32 -26.92 -15.07
CA ILE A 514 -7.18 -27.78 -15.41
C ILE A 514 -7.33 -29.07 -14.61
N PRO A 515 -7.70 -30.21 -15.24
CA PRO A 515 -7.84 -31.49 -14.54
C PRO A 515 -6.50 -32.12 -14.11
N GLU A 516 -5.40 -31.74 -14.75
CA GLU A 516 -4.04 -32.18 -14.38
C GLU A 516 -3.63 -31.69 -12.97
N ARG A 517 -2.58 -32.31 -12.41
CA ARG A 517 -2.03 -32.00 -11.07
C ARG A 517 -3.08 -31.94 -9.94
N GLY A 518 -4.14 -32.74 -10.05
CA GLY A 518 -5.15 -32.87 -9.00
C GLY A 518 -6.29 -31.86 -9.07
N GLY A 519 -6.47 -31.17 -10.20
CA GLY A 519 -7.65 -30.32 -10.44
C GLY A 519 -7.53 -28.92 -9.83
N TYR A 520 -7.38 -27.90 -10.65
CA TYR A 520 -7.31 -26.49 -10.23
C TYR A 520 -7.73 -25.54 -11.36
N TYR A 521 -7.71 -24.22 -11.11
CA TYR A 521 -8.03 -23.21 -12.11
C TYR A 521 -6.77 -22.56 -12.68
N ALA A 522 -6.74 -22.40 -14.00
CA ALA A 522 -5.77 -21.59 -14.71
C ALA A 522 -5.75 -20.17 -14.14
N VAL A 523 -4.56 -19.55 -14.05
CA VAL A 523 -4.46 -18.14 -13.61
C VAL A 523 -5.11 -17.18 -14.61
N GLY A 524 -5.19 -17.56 -15.87
CA GLY A 524 -5.85 -16.77 -16.90
C GLY A 524 -5.95 -17.49 -18.24
N LEU A 525 -6.53 -16.81 -19.22
CA LEU A 525 -6.43 -17.15 -20.63
C LEU A 525 -5.54 -16.11 -21.33
N ASP A 526 -4.65 -16.56 -22.21
CA ASP A 526 -3.85 -15.67 -23.05
C ASP A 526 -4.63 -15.16 -24.28
N GLY A 527 -3.98 -14.35 -25.12
CA GLY A 527 -4.59 -13.80 -26.32
C GLY A 527 -4.94 -14.83 -27.41
N ASP A 528 -4.54 -16.09 -27.25
CA ASP A 528 -4.98 -17.23 -28.08
C ASP A 528 -6.04 -18.09 -27.37
N LYS A 529 -6.57 -17.60 -26.24
CA LYS A 529 -7.50 -18.27 -25.33
C LYS A 529 -6.96 -19.60 -24.79
N ARG A 530 -5.64 -19.70 -24.63
CA ARG A 530 -4.98 -20.85 -24.02
C ARG A 530 -4.93 -20.68 -22.51
N PRO A 531 -5.30 -21.72 -21.73
CA PRO A 531 -5.15 -21.70 -20.28
C PRO A 531 -3.69 -21.47 -19.88
N ILE A 532 -3.47 -20.42 -19.08
CA ILE A 532 -2.20 -20.12 -18.44
C ILE A 532 -2.13 -20.98 -17.17
N ASP A 533 -1.33 -22.04 -17.23
CA ASP A 533 -1.45 -23.23 -16.39
C ASP A 533 -0.67 -23.20 -15.06
N SER A 534 -0.08 -22.06 -14.70
CA SER A 534 0.54 -21.90 -13.39
C SER A 534 -0.47 -22.06 -12.25
N MET A 535 -0.05 -22.75 -11.20
CA MET A 535 -0.84 -22.93 -9.98
C MET A 535 -0.54 -21.78 -9.01
N THR A 536 -1.55 -20.97 -8.71
CA THR A 536 -1.36 -19.70 -8.00
C THR A 536 -2.35 -19.49 -6.85
N SER A 537 -2.05 -18.54 -5.97
CA SER A 537 -2.94 -18.16 -4.86
C SER A 537 -4.31 -17.62 -5.30
N ASN A 538 -4.48 -17.20 -6.56
CA ASN A 538 -5.72 -16.61 -7.08
C ASN A 538 -6.93 -17.56 -6.99
N MET A 539 -6.70 -18.85 -6.79
CA MET A 539 -7.75 -19.79 -6.42
C MET A 539 -8.53 -19.34 -5.18
N GLY A 540 -7.88 -18.71 -4.19
CA GLY A 540 -8.57 -18.16 -3.03
C GLY A 540 -9.46 -16.95 -3.35
N HIS A 541 -9.10 -16.15 -4.37
CA HIS A 541 -9.95 -15.07 -4.86
C HIS A 541 -11.21 -15.61 -5.58
N LEU A 542 -11.11 -16.75 -6.27
CA LEU A 542 -12.27 -17.44 -6.85
C LEU A 542 -13.20 -17.99 -5.77
N LEU A 543 -12.64 -18.51 -4.68
CA LEU A 543 -13.43 -18.90 -3.51
C LEU A 543 -14.08 -17.66 -2.87
N TRP A 544 -13.39 -16.54 -2.75
CA TRP A 544 -13.97 -15.32 -2.19
C TRP A 544 -15.13 -14.78 -3.02
N SER A 545 -15.04 -14.81 -4.36
CA SER A 545 -16.12 -14.37 -5.23
C SER A 545 -17.33 -15.31 -5.28
N GLY A 546 -17.17 -16.57 -4.86
CA GLY A 546 -18.22 -17.58 -4.91
C GLY A 546 -18.47 -18.19 -6.30
N ILE A 547 -17.58 -17.98 -7.28
CA ILE A 547 -17.75 -18.53 -8.64
C ILE A 547 -17.45 -20.04 -8.74
N VAL A 548 -16.83 -20.62 -7.70
CA VAL A 548 -16.41 -22.03 -7.67
C VAL A 548 -17.58 -22.94 -7.30
N PRO A 549 -17.84 -24.05 -8.03
CA PRO A 549 -18.81 -25.06 -7.62
C PRO A 549 -18.40 -25.74 -6.32
N GLU A 550 -19.37 -26.03 -5.46
CA GLU A 550 -19.16 -26.62 -4.12
C GLU A 550 -18.27 -27.88 -4.17
N GLU A 551 -18.45 -28.73 -5.18
CA GLU A 551 -17.71 -29.98 -5.35
C GLU A 551 -16.21 -29.80 -5.66
N ARG A 552 -15.79 -28.60 -6.08
CA ARG A 552 -14.39 -28.26 -6.37
C ARG A 552 -13.72 -27.50 -5.23
N ALA A 553 -14.47 -26.85 -4.33
CA ALA A 553 -13.92 -26.02 -3.26
C ALA A 553 -12.90 -26.77 -2.38
N GLY A 554 -13.23 -28.01 -1.99
CA GLY A 554 -12.31 -28.84 -1.20
C GLY A 554 -11.03 -29.24 -1.93
N GLN A 555 -11.00 -29.29 -3.27
CA GLN A 555 -9.77 -29.49 -4.04
C GLN A 555 -8.87 -28.26 -3.95
N LEU A 556 -9.46 -27.07 -4.12
CA LEU A 556 -8.71 -25.81 -4.02
C LEU A 556 -8.15 -25.58 -2.61
N ALA A 557 -8.94 -25.88 -1.57
CA ALA A 557 -8.48 -25.80 -0.18
C ALA A 557 -7.22 -26.67 0.07
N ARG A 558 -7.19 -27.89 -0.48
CA ARG A 558 -6.01 -28.76 -0.40
C ARG A 558 -4.80 -28.21 -1.14
N HIS A 559 -4.97 -27.61 -2.32
CA HIS A 559 -3.87 -26.99 -3.05
C HIS A 559 -3.32 -25.79 -2.30
N LEU A 560 -4.19 -24.88 -1.85
CA LEU A 560 -3.81 -23.70 -1.07
C LEU A 560 -3.03 -24.07 0.19
N MET A 561 -3.40 -25.18 0.85
CA MET A 561 -2.75 -25.73 2.05
C MET A 561 -1.61 -26.72 1.79
N SER A 562 -1.31 -27.00 0.53
CA SER A 562 -0.19 -27.87 0.16
C SER A 562 1.15 -27.20 0.49
N PRO A 563 2.23 -27.97 0.71
CA PRO A 563 3.56 -27.38 0.91
C PRO A 563 4.06 -26.56 -0.31
N GLU A 564 3.48 -26.80 -1.49
CA GLU A 564 3.83 -26.06 -2.71
C GLU A 564 3.35 -24.60 -2.67
N LEU A 565 2.24 -24.31 -1.99
CA LEU A 565 1.71 -22.96 -1.85
C LEU A 565 1.84 -22.45 -0.42
N PHE A 566 1.43 -23.21 0.59
CA PHE A 566 1.51 -22.80 1.99
C PHE A 566 2.92 -22.97 2.57
N SER A 567 3.55 -21.85 2.91
CA SER A 567 4.93 -21.78 3.42
C SER A 567 5.07 -22.08 4.91
N GLY A 568 3.96 -22.22 5.63
CA GLY A 568 3.93 -22.15 7.09
C GLY A 568 3.89 -20.71 7.64
N TRP A 569 4.18 -19.70 6.81
CA TRP A 569 3.94 -18.28 7.08
C TRP A 569 2.71 -17.72 6.36
N GLY A 570 2.27 -18.40 5.29
CA GLY A 570 1.13 -18.01 4.45
C GLY A 570 1.20 -18.69 3.08
N VAL A 571 0.15 -18.52 2.28
CA VAL A 571 0.07 -18.97 0.89
C VAL A 571 0.94 -18.06 0.01
N ARG A 572 1.83 -18.66 -0.77
CA ARG A 572 2.68 -18.01 -1.77
C ARG A 572 1.87 -17.68 -3.01
N THR A 573 2.31 -16.65 -3.75
CA THR A 573 1.63 -16.26 -5.00
C THR A 573 1.73 -17.32 -6.11
N LEU A 574 2.78 -18.15 -6.11
CA LEU A 574 3.07 -19.17 -7.12
C LEU A 574 3.54 -20.47 -6.47
N SER A 575 3.09 -21.62 -7.00
CA SER A 575 3.51 -22.95 -6.53
C SER A 575 5.01 -23.16 -6.69
N THR A 576 5.65 -23.74 -5.67
CA THR A 576 7.07 -24.13 -5.74
C THR A 576 7.39 -25.18 -6.81
N ALA A 577 6.38 -25.85 -7.37
CA ALA A 577 6.56 -26.83 -8.44
C ALA A 577 6.60 -26.19 -9.84
N ASP A 578 6.21 -24.92 -9.97
CA ASP A 578 6.25 -24.19 -11.24
C ASP A 578 7.64 -23.55 -11.45
N VAL A 579 8.13 -23.56 -12.68
CA VAL A 579 9.51 -23.15 -13.03
C VAL A 579 9.80 -21.71 -12.64
N GLY A 580 8.80 -20.84 -12.73
CA GLY A 580 8.91 -19.42 -12.43
C GLY A 580 8.96 -19.09 -10.92
N TYR A 581 8.83 -20.08 -10.04
CA TYR A 581 8.87 -19.84 -8.60
C TYR A 581 10.20 -19.24 -8.15
N ASN A 582 10.11 -18.09 -7.50
CA ASN A 582 11.22 -17.42 -6.86
C ASN A 582 10.76 -16.88 -5.49
N PRO A 583 11.30 -17.37 -4.35
CA PRO A 583 10.88 -16.92 -3.02
C PRO A 583 11.10 -15.42 -2.78
N ILE A 584 11.98 -14.78 -3.55
CA ILE A 584 12.25 -13.34 -3.50
C ILE A 584 11.75 -12.61 -4.76
N GLY A 585 10.85 -13.22 -5.54
CA GLY A 585 10.24 -12.60 -6.72
C GLY A 585 8.87 -11.98 -6.40
N TYR A 586 8.66 -10.73 -6.84
CA TYR A 586 7.58 -9.86 -6.36
C TYR A 586 6.16 -10.46 -6.41
N HIS A 587 5.75 -11.03 -7.55
CA HIS A 587 4.47 -11.74 -7.69
C HIS A 587 4.63 -13.23 -8.06
N VAL A 588 5.86 -13.75 -7.96
CA VAL A 588 6.21 -15.10 -8.45
C VAL A 588 6.75 -16.00 -7.34
N GLY A 589 6.39 -15.73 -6.08
CA GLY A 589 6.72 -16.63 -4.97
C GLY A 589 6.71 -16.01 -3.58
N THR A 590 6.59 -14.68 -3.45
CA THR A 590 6.38 -13.98 -2.17
C THR A 590 5.03 -14.34 -1.52
N VAL A 591 4.87 -13.92 -0.28
CA VAL A 591 3.64 -14.07 0.52
C VAL A 591 3.12 -12.68 0.86
N TRP A 592 1.85 -12.42 0.55
CA TRP A 592 1.20 -11.12 0.69
C TRP A 592 0.06 -11.18 1.73
N PRO A 593 0.03 -10.32 2.76
CA PRO A 593 -1.03 -10.31 3.75
C PRO A 593 -2.42 -10.06 3.16
N HIS A 594 -2.55 -9.14 2.18
CA HIS A 594 -3.85 -8.84 1.59
C HIS A 594 -4.43 -10.06 0.84
N ASP A 595 -3.62 -10.71 -0.01
CA ASP A 595 -3.97 -11.95 -0.72
C ASP A 595 -4.42 -13.02 0.28
N ASN A 596 -3.62 -13.26 1.31
CA ASN A 596 -3.92 -14.25 2.35
C ASN A 596 -5.21 -13.95 3.14
N SER A 597 -5.55 -12.67 3.34
CA SER A 597 -6.83 -12.29 3.95
C SER A 597 -8.03 -12.60 3.05
N ILE A 598 -7.88 -12.43 1.73
CA ILE A 598 -8.92 -12.79 0.76
C ILE A 598 -9.03 -14.31 0.63
N ILE A 599 -7.92 -15.03 0.59
CA ILE A 599 -7.90 -16.51 0.57
C ILE A 599 -8.62 -17.06 1.81
N ALA A 600 -8.32 -16.55 3.00
CA ALA A 600 -8.98 -16.98 4.24
C ALA A 600 -10.49 -16.71 4.22
N ALA A 601 -10.90 -15.52 3.77
CA ALA A 601 -12.32 -15.18 3.61
C ALA A 601 -13.02 -16.10 2.59
N GLY A 602 -12.36 -16.44 1.49
CA GLY A 602 -12.86 -17.38 0.48
C GLY A 602 -12.99 -18.81 1.01
N LEU A 603 -11.98 -19.32 1.73
CA LEU A 603 -12.05 -20.64 2.37
C LEU A 603 -13.20 -20.70 3.39
N ALA A 604 -13.34 -19.69 4.23
CA ALA A 604 -14.42 -19.63 5.22
C ALA A 604 -15.81 -19.61 4.58
N ARG A 605 -15.98 -18.92 3.44
CA ARG A 605 -17.23 -18.91 2.65
C ARG A 605 -17.68 -20.31 2.22
N TYR A 606 -16.74 -21.21 1.93
CA TYR A 606 -16.98 -22.60 1.55
C TYR A 606 -16.86 -23.58 2.72
N GLY A 607 -16.91 -23.10 3.97
CA GLY A 607 -16.87 -23.95 5.16
C GLY A 607 -15.48 -24.50 5.55
N HIS A 608 -14.41 -24.13 4.83
CA HIS A 608 -13.02 -24.48 5.14
C HIS A 608 -12.42 -23.56 6.20
N ARG A 609 -13.10 -23.46 7.36
CA ARG A 609 -12.78 -22.48 8.41
C ARG A 609 -11.49 -22.82 9.17
N ASP A 610 -11.13 -24.10 9.29
CA ASP A 610 -9.86 -24.51 9.91
C ASP A 610 -8.65 -24.11 9.04
N GLU A 611 -8.75 -24.29 7.72
CA GLU A 611 -7.74 -23.83 6.78
C GLU A 611 -7.63 -22.30 6.76
N ALA A 612 -8.76 -21.58 6.79
CA ALA A 612 -8.79 -20.12 6.91
C ALA A 612 -8.08 -19.65 8.18
N ASN A 613 -8.35 -20.30 9.31
CA ASN A 613 -7.73 -20.00 10.60
C ASN A 613 -6.23 -20.30 10.61
N ARG A 614 -5.78 -21.38 9.95
CA ARG A 614 -4.33 -21.65 9.81
C ARG A 614 -3.60 -20.54 9.07
N ILE A 615 -4.19 -19.99 8.01
CA ILE A 615 -3.61 -18.84 7.28
C ILE A 615 -3.56 -17.62 8.18
N ALA A 616 -4.68 -17.30 8.83
CA ALA A 616 -4.78 -16.12 9.68
C ALA A 616 -3.80 -16.18 10.85
N MET A 617 -3.69 -17.32 11.54
CA MET A 617 -2.72 -17.51 12.62
C MET A 617 -1.28 -17.43 12.12
N ALA A 618 -0.97 -17.97 10.94
CA ALA A 618 0.37 -17.84 10.35
C ALA A 618 0.75 -16.38 10.07
N MET A 619 -0.20 -15.56 9.61
CA MET A 619 0.01 -14.12 9.40
C MET A 619 0.17 -13.36 10.72
N LEU A 620 -0.68 -13.62 11.72
CA LEU A 620 -0.54 -13.03 13.05
C LEU A 620 0.80 -13.42 13.69
N GLU A 621 1.25 -14.66 13.53
CA GLU A 621 2.58 -15.07 14.01
C GLU A 621 3.72 -14.39 13.25
N ALA A 622 3.59 -14.25 11.93
CA ALA A 622 4.60 -13.58 11.10
C ALA A 622 4.83 -12.13 11.55
N SER A 623 3.78 -11.41 11.94
CA SER A 623 3.89 -10.01 12.36
C SER A 623 4.72 -9.82 13.64
N ARG A 624 4.94 -10.85 14.46
CA ARG A 624 5.86 -10.78 15.62
C ARG A 624 7.28 -10.41 15.23
N HIS A 625 7.66 -10.68 13.98
CA HIS A 625 8.99 -10.43 13.44
C HIS A 625 9.14 -9.06 12.77
N SER A 626 8.10 -8.23 12.84
CA SER A 626 8.04 -6.91 12.21
C SER A 626 7.28 -5.92 13.09
N GLU A 627 7.53 -5.94 14.40
CA GLU A 627 6.90 -5.04 15.38
C GLU A 627 5.36 -5.03 15.34
N HIS A 628 4.78 -6.19 15.05
CA HIS A 628 3.34 -6.41 14.88
C HIS A 628 2.73 -5.70 13.66
N ARG A 629 3.56 -5.21 12.74
CA ARG A 629 3.17 -4.58 11.48
C ARG A 629 3.42 -5.55 10.33
N LEU A 630 2.37 -5.99 9.65
CA LEU A 630 2.53 -6.81 8.45
C LEU A 630 3.03 -5.92 7.29
N PRO A 631 4.16 -6.26 6.64
CA PRO A 631 4.65 -5.52 5.47
C PRO A 631 3.80 -5.85 4.24
N GLU A 632 4.02 -5.12 3.15
CA GLU A 632 3.39 -5.38 1.85
C GLU A 632 3.47 -6.84 1.42
N ALA A 633 4.68 -7.36 1.48
CA ALA A 633 5.00 -8.74 1.19
C ALA A 633 6.25 -9.14 1.97
N PHE A 634 6.41 -10.43 2.17
CA PHE A 634 7.67 -11.02 2.61
C PHE A 634 8.03 -12.20 1.71
N SER A 635 9.30 -12.58 1.76
CA SER A 635 9.83 -13.65 0.90
C SER A 635 9.15 -14.97 1.21
N GLY A 636 8.77 -15.73 0.18
CA GLY A 636 8.06 -16.99 0.35
C GLY A 636 8.95 -18.19 0.62
N TYR A 637 10.04 -18.02 1.40
CA TYR A 637 10.79 -19.17 1.90
C TYR A 637 9.90 -20.02 2.81
N ASP A 638 10.13 -21.32 2.81
CA ASP A 638 9.49 -22.21 3.77
C ASP A 638 9.86 -21.83 5.20
N ARG A 639 8.91 -21.98 6.14
CA ARG A 639 9.11 -21.67 7.55
C ARG A 639 10.29 -22.44 8.18
N SER A 640 10.61 -23.62 7.65
CA SER A 640 11.78 -24.40 8.09
C SER A 640 13.12 -23.78 7.70
N PHE A 641 13.17 -22.85 6.74
CA PHE A 641 14.42 -22.22 6.27
C PHE A 641 15.06 -21.28 7.30
N GLY A 642 14.28 -20.34 7.86
CA GLY A 642 14.82 -19.25 8.69
C GLY A 642 14.25 -19.15 10.10
N ARG A 643 13.24 -19.95 10.47
CA ARG A 643 12.41 -19.80 11.69
C ARG A 643 11.73 -18.43 11.87
N GLN A 644 11.96 -17.47 10.96
CA GLN A 644 11.35 -16.15 10.88
C GLN A 644 10.99 -15.85 9.41
N PRO A 645 9.96 -15.05 9.13
CA PRO A 645 9.71 -14.53 7.78
C PRO A 645 10.91 -13.69 7.32
N VAL A 646 11.36 -13.90 6.07
CA VAL A 646 12.47 -13.13 5.51
C VAL A 646 11.90 -11.89 4.81
N PRO A 647 12.29 -10.66 5.19
CA PRO A 647 11.78 -9.44 4.57
C PRO A 647 11.98 -9.44 3.05
N TYR A 648 11.02 -8.88 2.32
CA TYR A 648 11.19 -8.58 0.89
C TYR A 648 11.83 -7.19 0.76
N PRO A 649 12.94 -7.01 0.03
CA PRO A 649 13.77 -5.80 0.10
C PRO A 649 13.03 -4.48 -0.16
N THR A 650 12.09 -4.47 -1.10
CA THR A 650 11.40 -3.24 -1.52
C THR A 650 9.95 -3.16 -1.03
N ALA A 651 9.56 -4.02 -0.07
CA ALA A 651 8.20 -4.04 0.46
C ALA A 651 7.83 -2.71 1.13
N CYS A 652 6.64 -2.21 0.85
CA CYS A 652 6.09 -1.12 1.62
C CYS A 652 5.84 -1.51 3.08
N ASN A 653 6.16 -0.59 3.99
CA ASN A 653 6.03 -0.83 5.43
C ASN A 653 5.87 0.50 6.19
N PRO A 654 4.64 0.95 6.52
CA PRO A 654 3.36 0.24 6.36
C PRO A 654 2.80 0.27 4.93
N GLN A 655 1.79 -0.58 4.68
CA GLN A 655 0.96 -0.59 3.47
C GLN A 655 -0.51 -0.84 3.82
N ALA A 656 -1.42 -0.06 3.22
CA ALA A 656 -2.84 0.01 3.61
C ALA A 656 -3.56 -1.34 3.59
N TRP A 657 -3.51 -2.10 2.50
CA TRP A 657 -4.19 -3.40 2.42
C TRP A 657 -3.51 -4.52 3.24
N ALA A 658 -2.25 -4.31 3.66
CA ALA A 658 -1.54 -5.21 4.56
C ALA A 658 -1.93 -4.91 6.02
N SER A 659 -2.06 -3.63 6.37
CA SER A 659 -2.62 -3.18 7.64
C SER A 659 -4.13 -3.50 7.76
N GLY A 660 -4.86 -3.58 6.64
CA GLY A 660 -6.26 -4.02 6.61
C GLY A 660 -6.44 -5.54 6.81
N ALA A 661 -5.46 -6.35 6.40
CA ALA A 661 -5.57 -7.82 6.42
C ALA A 661 -5.91 -8.41 7.81
N PRO A 662 -5.28 -8.01 8.94
CA PRO A 662 -5.67 -8.44 10.29
C PRO A 662 -7.14 -8.18 10.65
N LEU A 663 -7.70 -7.08 10.15
CA LEU A 663 -9.09 -6.72 10.43
C LEU A 663 -10.07 -7.61 9.65
N LEU A 664 -9.71 -7.98 8.41
CA LEU A 664 -10.47 -8.96 7.65
C LEU A 664 -10.34 -10.37 8.25
N PHE A 665 -9.16 -10.80 8.70
CA PHE A 665 -9.00 -12.06 9.42
C PHE A 665 -9.92 -12.13 10.65
N LEU A 666 -9.95 -11.06 11.45
CA LEU A 666 -10.81 -10.98 12.62
C LEU A 666 -12.30 -11.03 12.24
N ARG A 667 -12.70 -10.29 11.20
CA ARG A 667 -14.07 -10.36 10.64
C ARG A 667 -14.43 -11.78 10.22
N THR A 668 -13.51 -12.49 9.54
CA THR A 668 -13.70 -13.85 9.06
C THR A 668 -13.81 -14.86 10.21
N MET A 669 -12.94 -14.78 11.23
CA MET A 669 -13.00 -15.66 12.40
C MET A 669 -14.30 -15.50 13.19
N LEU A 670 -14.83 -14.27 13.26
CA LEU A 670 -16.08 -13.99 13.96
C LEU A 670 -17.32 -14.26 13.10
N GLY A 671 -17.16 -14.52 11.79
CA GLY A 671 -18.27 -14.68 10.85
C GLY A 671 -19.20 -13.47 10.82
N LEU A 672 -18.64 -12.26 10.89
CA LEU A 672 -19.43 -11.02 11.02
C LEU A 672 -20.04 -10.58 9.70
N GLU A 673 -21.38 -10.53 9.67
CA GLU A 673 -22.16 -10.07 8.53
C GLU A 673 -23.41 -9.30 8.96
N PRO A 674 -23.77 -8.19 8.28
CA PRO A 674 -25.09 -7.59 8.39
C PRO A 674 -26.13 -8.45 7.68
N ARG A 675 -27.19 -8.86 8.38
CA ARG A 675 -28.29 -9.66 7.83
C ARG A 675 -29.64 -9.18 8.37
N GLU A 676 -30.61 -8.97 7.47
CA GLU A 676 -32.01 -8.67 7.83
C GLU A 676 -32.18 -7.48 8.82
N GLY A 677 -31.25 -6.51 8.79
CA GLY A 677 -31.30 -5.33 9.67
C GLY A 677 -30.63 -5.52 11.03
N GLU A 678 -29.91 -6.63 11.24
CA GLU A 678 -29.08 -6.88 12.43
C GLU A 678 -27.65 -7.25 12.04
N LEU A 679 -26.71 -7.09 12.98
CA LEU A 679 -25.38 -7.68 12.85
C LEU A 679 -25.42 -9.10 13.41
N VAL A 680 -25.02 -10.09 12.61
CA VAL A 680 -24.91 -11.48 13.05
C VAL A 680 -23.45 -11.91 13.11
N ALA A 681 -23.17 -12.88 13.98
CA ALA A 681 -21.88 -13.55 14.09
C ALA A 681 -22.10 -15.06 13.96
N ASP A 682 -21.17 -15.72 13.29
CA ASP A 682 -21.09 -17.18 13.17
C ASP A 682 -19.61 -17.56 13.37
N ALA A 683 -19.21 -17.52 14.64
CA ALA A 683 -17.81 -17.56 15.02
C ALA A 683 -17.19 -18.94 14.79
N HIS A 684 -15.91 -18.92 14.42
CA HIS A 684 -14.99 -20.06 14.40
C HIS A 684 -13.62 -19.54 14.81
N VAL A 685 -13.49 -19.15 16.08
CA VAL A 685 -12.27 -18.56 16.64
C VAL A 685 -11.29 -19.66 17.05
N PRO A 686 -10.00 -19.61 16.64
CA PRO A 686 -8.99 -20.55 17.12
C PRO A 686 -8.85 -20.55 18.64
N ASP A 687 -8.66 -21.72 19.24
CA ASP A 687 -8.46 -21.86 20.69
C ASP A 687 -7.28 -21.02 21.20
N GLU A 688 -6.25 -20.83 20.37
CA GLU A 688 -5.06 -20.01 20.65
C GLU A 688 -5.37 -18.52 20.86
N LEU A 689 -6.49 -18.03 20.32
CA LEU A 689 -6.94 -16.64 20.50
C LEU A 689 -7.89 -16.48 21.70
N GLY A 690 -8.35 -17.59 22.28
CA GLY A 690 -9.23 -17.61 23.43
C GLY A 690 -10.51 -16.80 23.21
N ARG A 691 -10.83 -15.94 24.18
CA ARG A 691 -12.02 -15.08 24.13
C ARG A 691 -11.70 -13.75 23.46
N ILE A 692 -12.52 -13.37 22.49
CA ILE A 692 -12.47 -12.10 21.78
C ILE A 692 -13.72 -11.29 22.13
N ARG A 693 -13.53 -10.01 22.49
CA ARG A 693 -14.63 -9.04 22.59
C ARG A 693 -14.33 -7.82 21.72
N LEU A 694 -15.24 -7.49 20.84
CA LEU A 694 -15.23 -6.26 20.05
C LEU A 694 -16.39 -5.38 20.49
N HIS A 695 -16.08 -4.25 21.10
CA HIS A 695 -17.06 -3.23 21.46
C HIS A 695 -17.20 -2.18 20.36
N HIS A 696 -18.39 -1.61 20.23
CA HIS A 696 -18.68 -0.49 19.32
C HIS A 696 -18.43 -0.76 17.81
N VAL A 697 -18.65 -1.99 17.35
CA VAL A 697 -18.65 -2.33 15.92
C VAL A 697 -19.72 -1.50 15.19
N ALA A 698 -19.31 -0.70 14.19
CA ALA A 698 -20.23 0.08 13.38
C ALA A 698 -20.92 -0.82 12.35
N ALA A 699 -22.25 -0.94 12.44
CA ALA A 699 -23.06 -1.58 11.40
C ALA A 699 -24.50 -1.05 11.45
N LEU A 700 -25.10 -0.85 10.28
CA LEU A 700 -26.51 -0.51 10.09
C LEU A 700 -26.91 0.78 10.82
N GLY A 701 -26.02 1.77 10.84
CA GLY A 701 -26.21 3.04 11.55
C GLY A 701 -26.24 2.92 13.08
N ARG A 702 -25.81 1.78 13.64
CA ARG A 702 -25.78 1.49 15.08
C ARG A 702 -24.42 0.95 15.50
N ARG A 703 -24.23 0.83 16.81
CA ARG A 703 -23.05 0.22 17.43
C ARG A 703 -23.43 -1.13 18.03
N TRP A 704 -22.55 -2.11 17.89
CA TRP A 704 -22.75 -3.48 18.35
C TRP A 704 -21.56 -3.95 19.20
N ASN A 705 -21.86 -4.76 20.20
CA ASN A 705 -20.89 -5.52 20.97
C ASN A 705 -20.91 -6.97 20.48
N VAL A 706 -19.74 -7.53 20.21
CA VAL A 706 -19.54 -8.92 19.79
C VAL A 706 -18.63 -9.59 20.79
N GLU A 707 -19.03 -10.75 21.31
CA GLU A 707 -18.19 -11.61 22.14
C GLU A 707 -18.17 -13.01 21.53
N ALA A 708 -16.99 -13.61 21.39
CA ALA A 708 -16.84 -14.95 20.84
C ALA A 708 -15.69 -15.73 21.49
N ALA A 709 -15.85 -17.05 21.60
CA ALA A 709 -14.80 -18.01 21.96
C ALA A 709 -15.11 -19.37 21.31
N GLY A 710 -14.18 -19.90 20.51
CA GLY A 710 -14.48 -21.06 19.67
C GLY A 710 -15.64 -20.76 18.71
N SER A 711 -16.69 -21.58 18.77
CA SER A 711 -17.93 -21.37 18.01
C SER A 711 -19.05 -20.69 18.80
N ASP A 712 -18.84 -20.42 20.10
CA ASP A 712 -19.82 -19.70 20.91
C ASP A 712 -19.68 -18.21 20.63
N CYS A 713 -20.77 -17.54 20.22
CA CYS A 713 -20.79 -16.11 20.01
C CYS A 713 -22.08 -15.44 20.46
N THR A 714 -21.97 -14.20 20.92
CA THR A 714 -23.10 -13.31 21.22
C THR A 714 -22.89 -11.96 20.53
N VAL A 715 -23.99 -11.43 19.99
CA VAL A 715 -24.05 -10.08 19.44
C VAL A 715 -25.16 -9.32 20.15
N SER A 716 -24.85 -8.13 20.64
CA SER A 716 -25.83 -7.25 21.28
C SER A 716 -25.65 -5.80 20.81
N PRO A 717 -26.70 -4.97 20.85
CA PRO A 717 -26.54 -3.53 20.71
C PRO A 717 -25.54 -2.99 21.75
N ALA A 718 -24.78 -1.96 21.36
CA ALA A 718 -24.02 -1.12 22.27
C ALA A 718 -24.85 0.15 22.52
N ASP A 719 -25.37 0.30 23.74
CA ASP A 719 -26.23 1.42 24.15
C ASP A 719 -25.60 2.80 23.93
#